data_AF-A0A953T973-F1
#
_entry.id   AF-A0A953T973-F1
#
_cell.length_a   1.000
_cell.length_b   1.000
_cell.length_c   1.000
_cell.angle_alpha   90.00
_cell.angle_beta   90.00
_cell.angle_gamma   90.00
#
_symmetry.space_group_name_H-M   'P 1'
#
loop_
_entity.id
_entity.type
_entity.pdbx_description
1 polymer ?
#
loop_
_entity_poly.entity_id
_entity_poly.type
_entity_poly.pdbx_seq_one_letter_code
_entity_poly.pdbx_strand_id
1 'polypeptide(L)'
;MKPVDDGARPDKWCGRFVGRAVVAVHSGWVGIVRGQTKAAMRESAKGGTMLARLPRFLAFVMLGLALAGIMACPSSWGATQQSQPKGIAAATCGRECLNGFVDQYLAALVAHDAARLPVASTVKFTENGQALKLGEGFWGTANGLGTFKLYFAEPEAGQAGFIGVVKEWDNPVILCLRLKVRDGKIAEVEDFVVRDANAAKNLDAMGKPNPLLLETIPAAERASREELVKTANMYFSGLQNNDGKGVYPFADDCNRIENGTQTTNNPGLAKTQPTSTGYPISNLGCAAQFKTGFFKIVTRIRERRFVLVDRERGLAFAFAFFDHAGTVKSVTLTDGTTFPFTLRHPLTFEIGELFRIEKGKIRFIQAVLTQVQYGTKSGWGPASPRPAVSAPPAASAAAGDCDRACLNGLVDKYRAALIEHDPARLPLTKTARYTENAQDLKFGDGLWGTLTGWGSYKLYIADPEDGQAGFIGITDEAGMPGLLCVRLRVVNRKISEIEAIITRKETPGGFTRPEGLAEPRPALAGLFEDIPESARASRKDLIAATDPYFDGIEQSNGDIVPFAKDVIRVENGTQTCPSSFTGSKLGLLDCRAQLNTHLFSYIFPIRPRRYTVVDRQRGLVLGVFMFNTPGTVKSVDVPGVGKVDESPAALRPFSEEVAELFKIQDGKITAIVAVMTGLPFGGTSGWTDSLQ
;
A
#
# COMPACT_ATOMS: atom_id res chain seq x y z
N MET A 1 13.25 -72.95 -22.19
CA MET A 1 14.05 -72.23 -23.22
C MET A 1 14.49 -70.89 -22.63
N LYS A 2 15.58 -70.28 -23.12
CA LYS A 2 16.05 -68.93 -22.68
C LYS A 2 15.24 -67.80 -23.35
N PRO A 3 15.38 -66.51 -22.94
CA PRO A 3 16.55 -65.64 -23.17
C PRO A 3 17.36 -65.38 -21.87
N VAL A 4 18.68 -65.15 -21.81
CA VAL A 4 19.72 -64.48 -22.65
C VAL A 4 19.96 -63.02 -22.25
N ASP A 5 21.20 -62.74 -21.83
CA ASP A 5 21.71 -61.47 -21.27
C ASP A 5 22.45 -60.58 -22.31
N ASP A 6 22.64 -59.31 -21.91
CA ASP A 6 23.72 -58.34 -22.19
C ASP A 6 24.48 -58.29 -23.54
N GLY A 7 24.59 -57.06 -24.06
CA GLY A 7 25.51 -56.65 -25.14
C GLY A 7 25.69 -55.13 -25.18
N ALA A 8 26.95 -54.64 -25.15
CA ALA A 8 27.27 -53.27 -24.72
C ALA A 8 27.26 -52.15 -25.81
N ARG A 9 27.44 -50.92 -25.31
CA ARG A 9 27.67 -49.58 -25.95
C ARG A 9 28.80 -49.59 -27.03
N PRO A 10 29.03 -48.53 -27.86
CA PRO A 10 28.69 -47.10 -27.60
C PRO A 10 28.37 -46.12 -28.77
N ASP A 11 28.13 -44.87 -28.36
CA ASP A 11 28.56 -43.59 -28.95
C ASP A 11 27.68 -42.74 -29.93
N LYS A 12 27.30 -41.56 -29.36
CA LYS A 12 27.23 -40.19 -29.93
C LYS A 12 25.90 -39.64 -30.51
N TRP A 13 25.82 -38.30 -30.38
CA TRP A 13 24.81 -37.35 -30.89
C TRP A 13 23.42 -37.26 -30.22
N CYS A 14 23.39 -36.58 -29.07
CA CYS A 14 22.43 -35.48 -28.84
C CYS A 14 23.07 -34.38 -27.99
N GLY A 15 22.89 -33.11 -28.41
CA GLY A 15 23.58 -31.95 -27.82
C GLY A 15 22.80 -31.26 -26.70
N ARG A 16 23.52 -30.58 -25.79
CA ARG A 16 22.91 -29.75 -24.74
C ARG A 16 22.33 -28.45 -25.31
N PHE A 17 21.07 -28.15 -25.02
CA PHE A 17 20.56 -26.78 -24.94
C PHE A 17 19.58 -26.64 -23.78
N VAL A 18 20.09 -26.22 -22.61
CA VAL A 18 19.27 -25.84 -21.45
C VAL A 18 19.35 -24.33 -21.30
N GLY A 19 18.38 -23.63 -21.88
CA GLY A 19 18.30 -22.17 -21.83
C GLY A 19 17.89 -21.67 -20.44
N ARG A 20 18.86 -21.21 -19.64
CA ARG A 20 18.58 -20.46 -18.41
C ARG A 20 18.05 -19.07 -18.78
N ALA A 21 16.73 -18.88 -18.71
CA ALA A 21 16.14 -17.54 -18.71
C ALA A 21 16.45 -16.85 -17.36
N VAL A 22 17.40 -15.91 -17.36
CA VAL A 22 17.74 -15.12 -16.17
C VAL A 22 16.73 -13.98 -16.03
N VAL A 23 15.84 -14.07 -15.04
CA VAL A 23 14.99 -12.95 -14.64
C VAL A 23 15.85 -11.90 -13.94
N ALA A 24 15.91 -10.69 -14.49
CA ALA A 24 16.78 -9.61 -14.03
C ALA A 24 16.23 -8.90 -12.77
N VAL A 25 16.32 -9.57 -11.62
CA VAL A 25 15.95 -9.01 -10.31
C VAL A 25 16.87 -7.83 -9.96
N HIS A 26 16.34 -6.61 -9.97
CA HIS A 26 17.05 -5.41 -9.50
C HIS A 26 17.01 -5.32 -7.96
N SER A 27 17.84 -6.12 -7.30
CA SER A 27 18.11 -6.00 -5.86
C SER A 27 19.18 -4.92 -5.62
N GLY A 28 18.77 -3.71 -5.24
CA GLY A 28 19.71 -2.67 -4.79
C GLY A 28 20.39 -3.09 -3.48
N TRP A 29 21.73 -3.08 -3.46
CA TRP A 29 22.53 -3.36 -2.27
C TRP A 29 23.66 -2.34 -2.08
N VAL A 30 24.02 -2.13 -0.81
CA VAL A 30 24.91 -1.08 -0.33
C VAL A 30 26.30 -1.14 -0.95
N GLY A 31 26.78 -0.02 -1.48
CA GLY A 31 28.15 0.11 -1.97
C GLY A 31 29.17 0.19 -0.84
N ILE A 32 30.32 -0.48 -0.99
CA ILE A 32 31.46 -0.37 -0.07
C ILE A 32 32.67 0.17 -0.83
N VAL A 33 33.18 1.31 -0.38
CA VAL A 33 34.44 1.89 -0.86
C VAL A 33 35.62 1.09 -0.32
N ARG A 34 36.50 0.60 -1.21
CA ARG A 34 37.93 0.42 -0.94
C ARG A 34 38.70 0.40 -2.26
N GLY A 35 39.67 1.30 -2.40
CA GLY A 35 40.55 1.38 -3.58
C GLY A 35 41.94 0.84 -3.30
N GLN A 36 42.61 0.38 -4.37
CA GLN A 36 44.05 0.10 -4.44
C GLN A 36 44.54 0.55 -5.83
N THR A 37 45.26 1.66 -5.93
CA THR A 37 46.74 1.81 -5.97
C THR A 37 47.39 1.74 -7.36
N LYS A 38 47.68 2.93 -7.90
CA LYS A 38 48.89 3.36 -8.65
C LYS A 38 49.54 2.41 -9.70
N ALA A 39 49.46 2.85 -10.96
CA ALA A 39 50.57 2.86 -11.93
C ALA A 39 50.40 4.14 -12.80
N ALA A 40 51.30 5.13 -12.73
CA ALA A 40 52.44 5.34 -13.64
C ALA A 40 51.99 5.66 -15.09
N MET A 41 51.86 6.94 -15.48
CA MET A 41 52.92 7.92 -15.87
C MET A 41 53.27 7.91 -17.37
N ARG A 42 52.89 8.98 -18.10
CA ARG A 42 53.82 9.87 -18.85
C ARG A 42 53.08 11.05 -19.52
N GLU A 43 53.77 12.19 -19.53
CA GLU A 43 53.87 13.26 -20.55
C GLU A 43 52.61 13.76 -21.32
N SER A 44 52.45 15.07 -21.63
CA SER A 44 53.32 16.23 -21.43
C SER A 44 52.51 17.52 -21.23
N ALA A 45 53.13 18.57 -20.69
CA ALA A 45 52.50 19.84 -20.38
C ALA A 45 52.95 20.98 -21.29
N LYS A 46 52.06 21.96 -21.53
CA LYS A 46 52.41 23.36 -21.82
C LYS A 46 51.55 24.26 -20.94
N GLY A 47 52.17 25.20 -20.24
CA GLY A 47 51.52 26.05 -19.25
C GLY A 47 51.16 27.44 -19.77
N GLY A 48 50.38 28.17 -18.96
CA GLY A 48 50.06 29.58 -19.14
C GLY A 48 49.40 30.12 -17.86
N THR A 49 50.04 31.08 -17.20
CA THR A 49 49.61 31.61 -15.89
C THR A 49 48.85 32.93 -16.03
N MET A 50 47.81 33.15 -15.23
CA MET A 50 47.73 34.34 -14.35
C MET A 50 46.58 34.34 -13.33
N LEU A 51 46.77 35.18 -12.30
CA LEU A 51 45.80 35.68 -11.32
C LEU A 51 44.87 36.73 -11.99
N ALA A 52 43.70 37.15 -11.52
CA ALA A 52 42.69 36.67 -10.54
C ALA A 52 41.37 37.42 -10.92
N ARG A 53 40.46 37.99 -10.09
CA ARG A 53 40.26 38.16 -8.63
C ARG A 53 38.76 38.48 -8.39
N LEU A 54 38.24 38.21 -7.18
CA LEU A 54 36.86 38.59 -6.78
C LEU A 54 36.79 40.02 -6.21
N PRO A 55 35.57 40.60 -6.14
CA PRO A 55 35.13 41.17 -4.86
C PRO A 55 33.69 40.78 -4.44
N ARG A 56 33.41 40.93 -3.14
CA ARG A 56 32.07 40.94 -2.50
C ARG A 56 31.82 42.35 -1.94
N PHE A 57 30.57 42.72 -1.65
CA PHE A 57 30.25 43.69 -0.59
C PHE A 57 28.88 43.42 0.09
N LEU A 58 28.57 44.15 1.16
CA LEU A 58 27.55 43.84 2.20
C LEU A 58 26.33 44.80 2.20
N ALA A 59 25.40 44.61 3.16
CA ALA A 59 24.08 45.27 3.26
C ALA A 59 23.89 46.14 4.54
N PHE A 60 22.83 46.97 4.56
CA PHE A 60 21.98 47.51 5.66
C PHE A 60 20.81 48.32 5.00
N VAL A 61 19.67 48.79 5.57
CA VAL A 61 18.67 48.37 6.61
C VAL A 61 18.04 49.63 7.28
N MET A 62 16.79 49.54 7.79
CA MET A 62 15.93 50.57 8.45
C MET A 62 15.06 51.51 7.54
N LEU A 63 14.04 52.26 8.02
CA LEU A 63 12.79 51.93 8.77
C LEU A 63 11.92 53.21 9.03
N GLY A 64 10.58 53.14 8.85
CA GLY A 64 9.59 54.15 9.36
C GLY A 64 9.42 55.44 8.52
N LEU A 65 8.39 56.29 8.70
CA LEU A 65 7.18 56.27 9.56
C LEU A 65 6.07 57.18 8.95
N ALA A 66 4.88 57.28 9.54
CA ALA A 66 3.68 57.91 8.93
C ALA A 66 3.17 59.20 9.61
N LEU A 67 2.30 59.96 8.93
CA LEU A 67 1.51 61.09 9.47
C LEU A 67 0.25 61.38 8.62
N ALA A 68 -0.74 62.11 9.16
CA ALA A 68 -2.06 62.34 8.55
C ALA A 68 -2.58 63.79 8.77
N GLY A 69 -3.59 64.21 7.98
CA GLY A 69 -4.26 65.52 8.08
C GLY A 69 -5.58 65.57 7.29
N ILE A 70 -6.52 66.44 7.69
CA ILE A 70 -7.93 66.50 7.22
C ILE A 70 -8.37 67.97 7.02
N MET A 71 -9.49 68.20 6.29
CA MET A 71 -10.22 69.47 6.04
C MET A 71 -9.77 70.25 4.78
N ALA A 72 -10.63 70.92 3.98
CA ALA A 72 -12.10 71.05 3.98
C ALA A 72 -12.69 71.22 2.54
N CYS A 73 -14.03 71.25 2.42
CA CYS A 73 -14.82 71.58 1.21
C CYS A 73 -15.02 73.12 1.04
N PRO A 74 -15.62 73.70 -0.04
CA PRO A 74 -16.89 73.25 -0.65
C PRO A 74 -17.14 73.44 -2.19
N SER A 75 -18.12 72.66 -2.66
CA SER A 75 -19.18 73.00 -3.66
C SER A 75 -18.87 73.64 -5.05
N SER A 76 -19.24 72.91 -6.12
CA SER A 76 -20.33 73.32 -7.04
C SER A 76 -20.80 72.11 -7.89
N TRP A 77 -21.88 72.26 -8.68
CA TRP A 77 -22.63 71.11 -9.25
C TRP A 77 -22.12 70.56 -10.59
N GLY A 78 -22.33 69.25 -10.78
CA GLY A 78 -22.22 68.55 -12.06
C GLY A 78 -22.85 67.16 -11.97
N ALA A 79 -24.11 67.01 -12.36
CA ALA A 79 -24.85 65.77 -12.20
C ALA A 79 -24.50 64.75 -13.31
N THR A 80 -23.59 63.83 -13.02
CA THR A 80 -23.43 62.58 -13.79
C THR A 80 -23.99 61.41 -12.99
N GLN A 81 -24.90 60.64 -13.60
CA GLN A 81 -25.27 59.34 -13.06
C GLN A 81 -24.08 58.39 -13.23
N GLN A 82 -23.21 58.32 -12.23
CA GLN A 82 -22.33 57.17 -12.08
C GLN A 82 -23.19 55.93 -11.93
N SER A 83 -23.15 55.06 -12.93
CA SER A 83 -23.63 53.71 -12.82
C SER A 83 -22.91 53.05 -11.65
N GLN A 84 -23.63 52.86 -10.55
CA GLN A 84 -23.15 52.07 -9.42
C GLN A 84 -22.62 50.75 -9.98
N PRO A 85 -21.34 50.38 -9.76
CA PRO A 85 -20.89 49.05 -10.15
C PRO A 85 -21.78 48.06 -9.42
N LYS A 86 -22.55 47.27 -10.17
CA LYS A 86 -23.38 46.19 -9.60
C LYS A 86 -22.48 45.42 -8.64
N GLY A 87 -22.86 45.36 -7.36
CA GLY A 87 -22.07 44.70 -6.33
C GLY A 87 -21.63 43.34 -6.84
N ILE A 88 -20.31 43.10 -6.83
CA ILE A 88 -19.73 41.90 -7.44
C ILE A 88 -20.32 40.69 -6.72
N ALA A 89 -21.28 40.02 -7.37
CA ALA A 89 -21.82 38.77 -6.90
C ALA A 89 -20.63 37.83 -6.70
N ALA A 90 -20.48 37.29 -5.49
CA ALA A 90 -19.25 36.64 -5.02
C ALA A 90 -18.70 35.70 -6.09
N ALA A 91 -17.52 36.06 -6.63
CA ALA A 91 -17.10 35.62 -7.95
C ALA A 91 -17.11 34.09 -8.06
N THR A 92 -18.04 33.57 -8.86
CA THR A 92 -18.25 32.12 -9.03
C THR A 92 -16.95 31.47 -9.49
N CYS A 93 -16.41 30.55 -8.69
CA CYS A 93 -15.11 29.95 -8.92
C CYS A 93 -15.12 29.05 -10.16
N GLY A 94 -14.85 29.67 -11.32
CA GLY A 94 -14.73 28.99 -12.61
C GLY A 94 -13.49 28.11 -12.72
N ARG A 95 -13.30 27.50 -13.89
CA ARG A 95 -12.19 26.57 -14.18
C ARG A 95 -10.83 27.08 -13.69
N GLU A 96 -10.43 28.29 -14.06
CA GLU A 96 -9.09 28.81 -13.71
C GLU A 96 -8.95 29.15 -12.22
N CYS A 97 -10.05 29.47 -11.54
CA CYS A 97 -10.07 29.58 -10.08
C CYS A 97 -9.82 28.20 -9.44
N LEU A 98 -10.51 27.15 -9.92
CA LEU A 98 -10.34 25.77 -9.47
C LEU A 98 -8.94 25.19 -9.78
N ASN A 99 -8.38 25.48 -10.96
CA ASN A 99 -6.98 25.16 -11.30
C ASN A 99 -6.03 25.85 -10.31
N GLY A 100 -6.29 27.12 -9.96
CA GLY A 100 -5.53 27.86 -8.96
C GLY A 100 -5.54 27.25 -7.55
N PHE A 101 -6.59 26.52 -7.15
CA PHE A 101 -6.58 25.74 -5.91
C PHE A 101 -5.69 24.48 -6.01
N VAL A 102 -5.62 23.84 -7.18
CA VAL A 102 -4.69 22.72 -7.44
C VAL A 102 -3.25 23.21 -7.40
N ASP A 103 -2.92 24.34 -8.05
CA ASP A 103 -1.57 24.89 -8.03
C ASP A 103 -1.14 25.35 -6.63
N GLN A 104 -2.07 25.90 -5.83
CA GLN A 104 -1.84 26.16 -4.41
C GLN A 104 -1.58 24.86 -3.63
N TYR A 105 -2.37 23.80 -3.84
CA TYR A 105 -2.17 22.49 -3.20
C TYR A 105 -0.79 21.91 -3.51
N LEU A 106 -0.41 21.88 -4.78
CA LEU A 106 0.91 21.38 -5.22
C LEU A 106 2.07 22.23 -4.68
N ALA A 107 1.91 23.55 -4.62
CA ALA A 107 2.92 24.46 -4.08
C ALA A 107 3.03 24.44 -2.54
N ALA A 108 1.97 24.03 -1.84
CA ALA A 108 1.95 23.77 -0.40
C ALA A 108 2.57 22.39 -0.07
N LEU A 109 2.17 21.36 -0.83
CA LEU A 109 2.66 19.98 -0.74
C LEU A 109 4.19 19.91 -0.87
N VAL A 110 4.76 20.51 -1.91
CA VAL A 110 6.22 20.55 -2.16
C VAL A 110 6.99 21.39 -1.13
N ALA A 111 6.30 22.20 -0.33
CA ALA A 111 6.88 23.02 0.74
C ALA A 111 6.64 22.45 2.14
N HIS A 112 6.00 21.27 2.25
CA HIS A 112 5.64 20.60 3.51
C HIS A 112 4.75 21.46 4.43
N ASP A 113 4.01 22.43 3.88
CA ASP A 113 3.30 23.46 4.63
C ASP A 113 1.82 23.55 4.20
N ALA A 114 0.97 22.79 4.88
CA ALA A 114 -0.47 22.79 4.69
C ALA A 114 -1.16 24.06 5.22
N ALA A 115 -0.52 24.86 6.08
CA ALA A 115 -1.11 26.08 6.64
C ALA A 115 -1.20 27.22 5.61
N ARG A 116 -0.48 27.09 4.49
CA ARG A 116 -0.61 27.97 3.30
C ARG A 116 -1.91 27.78 2.54
N LEU A 117 -2.71 26.74 2.83
CA LEU A 117 -3.95 26.47 2.10
C LEU A 117 -5.18 27.10 2.77
N PRO A 118 -6.06 27.77 2.00
CA PRO A 118 -7.37 28.19 2.48
C PRO A 118 -8.28 26.97 2.67
N VAL A 119 -8.22 26.32 3.83
CA VAL A 119 -9.01 25.13 4.18
C VAL A 119 -10.26 25.46 5.01
N ALA A 120 -11.27 24.61 4.92
CA ALA A 120 -12.39 24.59 5.87
C ALA A 120 -11.92 24.05 7.23
N SER A 121 -12.52 24.51 8.33
CA SER A 121 -12.24 23.99 9.68
C SER A 121 -12.64 22.52 9.86
N THR A 122 -13.48 21.99 8.97
CA THR A 122 -13.88 20.59 8.89
C THR A 122 -13.35 19.91 7.62
N VAL A 123 -12.19 20.34 7.13
CA VAL A 123 -11.57 19.72 5.93
C VAL A 123 -11.32 18.24 6.17
N LYS A 124 -11.78 17.40 5.24
CA LYS A 124 -11.49 15.97 5.25
C LYS A 124 -10.42 15.66 4.21
N PHE A 125 -9.33 15.02 4.63
CA PHE A 125 -8.25 14.55 3.77
C PHE A 125 -8.19 13.01 3.79
N THR A 126 -7.89 12.41 2.64
CA THR A 126 -7.45 11.02 2.53
C THR A 126 -6.30 10.85 1.54
N GLU A 127 -5.28 10.08 1.91
CA GLU A 127 -4.26 9.52 1.01
C GLU A 127 -4.45 7.99 0.95
N ASN A 128 -4.48 7.40 -0.25
CA ASN A 128 -4.53 5.94 -0.44
C ASN A 128 -5.62 5.23 0.41
N GLY A 129 -6.82 5.80 0.39
CA GLY A 129 -8.00 5.34 1.15
C GLY A 129 -8.01 5.61 2.65
N GLN A 130 -6.90 6.07 3.26
CA GLN A 130 -6.82 6.32 4.71
C GLN A 130 -7.17 7.76 5.05
N ALA A 131 -7.90 7.98 6.14
CA ALA A 131 -8.20 9.33 6.63
C ALA A 131 -7.04 9.86 7.51
N LEU A 132 -6.41 10.93 7.06
CA LEU A 132 -5.23 11.55 7.68
C LEU A 132 -5.50 13.01 8.07
N LYS A 133 -4.64 13.62 8.89
CA LYS A 133 -4.60 15.08 9.00
C LYS A 133 -3.86 15.66 7.78
N LEU A 134 -4.34 16.79 7.26
CA LEU A 134 -3.66 17.46 6.14
C LEU A 134 -2.27 17.91 6.58
N GLY A 135 -1.22 17.51 5.84
CA GLY A 135 0.18 17.65 6.25
C GLY A 135 0.84 16.34 6.73
N GLU A 136 0.07 15.26 6.90
CA GLU A 136 0.59 13.90 7.14
C GLU A 136 0.73 13.12 5.81
N GLY A 137 1.41 11.97 5.82
CA GLY A 137 1.61 11.15 4.62
C GLY A 137 2.64 11.74 3.66
N PHE A 138 2.34 11.72 2.36
CA PHE A 138 3.18 12.20 1.25
C PHE A 138 3.63 13.65 1.40
N TRP A 139 2.90 14.43 2.19
CA TRP A 139 3.28 15.77 2.64
C TRP A 139 4.64 15.87 3.32
N GLY A 140 5.16 14.79 3.92
CA GLY A 140 6.50 14.77 4.53
C GLY A 140 7.65 14.46 3.57
N THR A 141 7.36 14.02 2.34
CA THR A 141 8.36 13.44 1.41
C THR A 141 8.34 14.04 0.00
N ALA A 142 7.24 14.69 -0.39
CA ALA A 142 7.10 15.38 -1.66
C ALA A 142 8.07 16.58 -1.77
N ASN A 143 9.04 16.56 -2.69
CA ASN A 143 10.09 17.59 -2.78
C ASN A 143 10.19 18.31 -4.14
N GLY A 144 9.27 18.05 -5.07
CA GLY A 144 9.23 18.74 -6.36
C GLY A 144 8.14 18.20 -7.29
N LEU A 145 7.99 18.81 -8.46
CA LEU A 145 7.03 18.40 -9.50
C LEU A 145 7.77 17.83 -10.72
N GLY A 146 7.11 16.94 -11.44
CA GLY A 146 7.47 16.53 -12.80
C GLY A 146 6.94 17.50 -13.87
N THR A 147 7.11 17.11 -15.12
CA THR A 147 6.65 17.86 -16.30
C THR A 147 5.20 17.55 -16.67
N PHE A 148 4.78 16.27 -16.60
CA PHE A 148 3.42 15.87 -16.96
C PHE A 148 2.40 16.34 -15.91
N LYS A 149 1.41 17.12 -16.37
CA LYS A 149 0.31 17.65 -15.56
C LYS A 149 -0.98 17.70 -16.36
N LEU A 150 -2.04 17.09 -15.83
CA LEU A 150 -3.40 17.07 -16.39
C LEU A 150 -4.38 17.66 -15.37
N TYR A 151 -4.97 18.81 -15.69
CA TYR A 151 -5.96 19.50 -14.86
C TYR A 151 -7.36 19.41 -15.48
N PHE A 152 -8.37 19.12 -14.68
CA PHE A 152 -9.79 19.01 -15.07
C PHE A 152 -10.70 19.56 -13.96
N ALA A 153 -11.88 20.08 -14.30
CA ALA A 153 -12.73 20.80 -13.35
C ALA A 153 -14.23 20.69 -13.64
N GLU A 154 -15.05 20.70 -12.59
CA GLU A 154 -16.51 20.84 -12.64
C GLU A 154 -16.90 22.11 -11.85
N PRO A 155 -16.93 23.30 -12.49
CA PRO A 155 -17.26 24.57 -11.85
C PRO A 155 -18.62 24.56 -11.14
N GLU A 156 -19.64 23.97 -11.78
CA GLU A 156 -20.99 23.85 -11.22
C GLU A 156 -21.05 23.08 -9.89
N ALA A 157 -20.05 22.22 -9.63
CA ALA A 157 -19.92 21.49 -8.37
C ALA A 157 -18.72 21.95 -7.52
N GLY A 158 -17.93 22.95 -7.94
CA GLY A 158 -16.70 23.34 -7.25
C GLY A 158 -15.68 22.21 -7.09
N GLN A 159 -15.58 21.28 -8.04
CA GLN A 159 -14.61 20.18 -8.00
C GLN A 159 -13.43 20.48 -8.93
N ALA A 160 -12.21 20.30 -8.42
CA ALA A 160 -10.98 20.31 -9.21
C ALA A 160 -10.31 18.93 -9.16
N GLY A 161 -9.62 18.54 -10.23
CA GLY A 161 -8.93 17.26 -10.31
C GLY A 161 -7.60 17.38 -11.06
N PHE A 162 -6.65 16.54 -10.65
CA PHE A 162 -5.29 16.53 -11.14
C PHE A 162 -4.75 15.10 -11.28
N ILE A 163 -4.08 14.84 -12.40
CA ILE A 163 -3.20 13.68 -12.58
C ILE A 163 -1.85 14.21 -13.04
N GLY A 164 -0.78 13.87 -12.33
CA GLY A 164 0.54 14.35 -12.70
C GLY A 164 1.68 13.71 -11.91
N VAL A 165 2.90 14.01 -12.33
CA VAL A 165 4.11 13.47 -11.70
C VAL A 165 4.60 14.43 -10.61
N VAL A 166 4.94 13.87 -9.46
CA VAL A 166 5.50 14.54 -8.28
C VAL A 166 6.76 13.78 -7.87
N LYS A 167 7.68 14.42 -7.16
CA LYS A 167 8.91 13.79 -6.66
C LYS A 167 8.80 13.46 -5.19
N GLU A 168 9.04 12.21 -4.82
CA GLU A 168 9.23 11.74 -3.46
C GLU A 168 10.74 11.61 -3.21
N TRP A 169 11.37 12.58 -2.52
CA TRP A 169 12.84 12.71 -2.43
C TRP A 169 13.58 12.49 -3.76
N ASP A 170 13.18 13.21 -4.80
CA ASP A 170 13.64 13.12 -6.20
C ASP A 170 13.32 11.81 -6.95
N ASN A 171 12.78 10.78 -6.30
CA ASN A 171 12.19 9.64 -6.99
C ASN A 171 10.80 10.03 -7.57
N PRO A 172 10.53 9.86 -8.87
CA PRO A 172 9.25 10.21 -9.45
C PRO A 172 8.14 9.24 -9.03
N VAL A 173 6.98 9.81 -8.67
CA VAL A 173 5.73 9.11 -8.32
C VAL A 173 4.56 9.78 -9.04
N ILE A 174 3.44 9.07 -9.24
CA ILE A 174 2.23 9.66 -9.83
C ILE A 174 1.27 10.06 -8.70
N LEU A 175 0.82 11.31 -8.71
CA LEU A 175 -0.26 11.79 -7.85
C LEU A 175 -1.58 11.80 -8.63
N CYS A 176 -2.60 11.14 -8.08
CA CYS A 176 -3.99 11.30 -8.51
C CYS A 176 -4.74 12.06 -7.41
N LEU A 177 -5.30 13.23 -7.73
CA LEU A 177 -5.84 14.17 -6.74
C LEU A 177 -7.20 14.73 -7.16
N ARG A 178 -8.09 14.90 -6.18
CA ARG A 178 -9.37 15.59 -6.29
C ARG A 178 -9.56 16.55 -5.11
N LEU A 179 -9.91 17.80 -5.40
CA LEU A 179 -10.23 18.84 -4.42
C LEU A 179 -11.70 19.26 -4.54
N LYS A 180 -12.39 19.40 -3.40
CA LYS A 180 -13.66 20.13 -3.32
C LYS A 180 -13.43 21.52 -2.79
N VAL A 181 -13.86 22.54 -3.53
CA VAL A 181 -13.90 23.93 -3.08
C VAL A 181 -15.35 24.29 -2.73
N ARG A 182 -15.53 24.92 -1.56
CA ARG A 182 -16.77 25.59 -1.13
C ARG A 182 -16.38 26.93 -0.49
N ASP A 183 -17.11 28.00 -0.80
CA ASP A 183 -16.96 29.31 -0.13
C ASP A 183 -15.50 29.86 -0.11
N GLY A 184 -14.77 29.64 -1.22
CA GLY A 184 -13.37 30.03 -1.37
C GLY A 184 -12.37 29.17 -0.59
N LYS A 185 -12.78 28.01 -0.07
CA LYS A 185 -11.96 27.11 0.76
C LYS A 185 -12.00 25.67 0.29
N ILE A 186 -10.89 24.95 0.48
CA ILE A 186 -10.81 23.50 0.28
C ILE A 186 -11.53 22.81 1.44
N ALA A 187 -12.60 22.07 1.12
CA ALA A 187 -13.44 21.38 2.09
C ALA A 187 -13.21 19.85 2.12
N GLU A 188 -12.74 19.28 1.01
CA GLU A 188 -12.45 17.85 0.87
C GLU A 188 -11.23 17.68 -0.03
N VAL A 189 -10.29 16.83 0.38
CA VAL A 189 -9.09 16.44 -0.36
C VAL A 189 -9.07 14.92 -0.44
N GLU A 190 -9.04 14.37 -1.65
CA GLU A 190 -8.95 12.94 -1.89
C GLU A 190 -7.82 12.68 -2.89
N ASP A 191 -6.75 12.04 -2.44
CA ASP A 191 -5.66 11.62 -3.32
C ASP A 191 -5.16 10.20 -3.05
N PHE A 192 -4.36 9.69 -4.00
CA PHE A 192 -3.52 8.52 -3.82
C PHE A 192 -2.24 8.65 -4.63
N VAL A 193 -1.17 8.01 -4.15
CA VAL A 193 0.16 8.06 -4.77
C VAL A 193 0.53 6.70 -5.36
N VAL A 194 0.82 6.67 -6.67
CA VAL A 194 1.39 5.49 -7.34
C VAL A 194 2.90 5.55 -7.23
N ARG A 195 3.46 4.74 -6.34
CA ARG A 195 4.91 4.68 -6.04
C ARG A 195 5.68 3.70 -6.95
N ASP A 196 5.26 3.58 -8.22
CA ASP A 196 6.03 2.90 -9.28
C ASP A 196 6.87 3.94 -10.05
N ALA A 197 8.18 3.91 -9.81
CA ALA A 197 9.11 4.85 -10.40
C ALA A 197 9.31 4.68 -11.92
N ASN A 198 8.96 3.54 -12.51
CA ASN A 198 9.02 3.34 -13.96
C ASN A 198 7.75 3.83 -14.63
N ALA A 199 6.59 3.55 -14.03
CA ALA A 199 5.32 4.05 -14.53
C ALA A 199 5.22 5.58 -14.40
N ALA A 200 5.76 6.16 -13.32
CA ALA A 200 5.90 7.61 -13.17
C ALA A 200 6.84 8.22 -14.24
N LYS A 201 7.98 7.59 -14.55
CA LYS A 201 8.86 8.03 -15.65
C LYS A 201 8.18 7.93 -17.02
N ASN A 202 7.40 6.87 -17.28
CA ASN A 202 6.65 6.72 -18.52
C ASN A 202 5.62 7.85 -18.68
N LEU A 203 4.90 8.19 -17.60
CA LEU A 203 3.95 9.30 -17.61
C LEU A 203 4.66 10.65 -17.80
N ASP A 204 5.79 10.89 -17.12
CA ASP A 204 6.53 12.14 -17.26
C ASP A 204 7.13 12.31 -18.66
N ALA A 205 7.61 11.22 -19.27
CA ALA A 205 8.15 11.21 -20.63
C ALA A 205 7.11 11.55 -21.72
N MET A 206 5.81 11.50 -21.43
CA MET A 206 4.78 12.03 -22.32
C MET A 206 4.80 13.57 -22.37
N GLY A 207 5.26 14.24 -21.31
CA GLY A 207 5.44 15.69 -21.17
C GLY A 207 4.15 16.53 -21.14
N LYS A 208 3.12 16.16 -21.91
CA LYS A 208 1.81 16.84 -21.97
C LYS A 208 0.67 15.81 -22.03
N PRO A 209 -0.54 16.15 -21.54
CA PRO A 209 -1.72 15.30 -21.71
C PRO A 209 -2.11 15.12 -23.17
N ASN A 210 -2.88 14.06 -23.46
CA ASN A 210 -3.49 13.88 -24.78
C ASN A 210 -4.42 15.07 -25.10
N PRO A 211 -4.33 15.72 -26.29
CA PRO A 211 -5.16 16.87 -26.66
C PRO A 211 -6.67 16.67 -26.50
N LEU A 212 -7.17 15.44 -26.73
CA LEU A 212 -8.59 15.09 -26.56
C LEU A 212 -9.11 15.38 -25.15
N LEU A 213 -8.25 15.40 -24.12
CA LEU A 213 -8.59 15.70 -22.73
C LEU A 213 -8.65 17.21 -22.40
N LEU A 214 -8.23 18.06 -23.34
CA LEU A 214 -8.12 19.52 -23.19
C LEU A 214 -9.10 20.27 -24.11
N GLU A 215 -9.51 19.64 -25.21
CA GLU A 215 -10.53 20.11 -26.15
C GLU A 215 -11.85 20.50 -25.47
N THR A 216 -12.45 21.59 -25.95
CA THR A 216 -13.74 22.10 -25.48
C THR A 216 -14.87 21.71 -26.44
N ILE A 217 -15.94 21.13 -25.91
CA ILE A 217 -17.15 20.80 -26.66
C ILE A 217 -18.01 22.08 -26.84
N PRO A 218 -18.56 22.37 -28.03
CA PRO A 218 -19.51 23.46 -28.25
C PRO A 218 -20.71 23.35 -27.31
N ALA A 219 -21.21 24.48 -26.77
CA ALA A 219 -22.19 24.46 -25.69
C ALA A 219 -23.48 23.65 -25.98
N ALA A 220 -23.92 23.61 -27.24
CA ALA A 220 -25.09 22.83 -27.69
C ALA A 220 -24.82 21.31 -27.85
N GLU A 221 -23.55 20.89 -27.92
CA GLU A 221 -23.13 19.46 -27.98
C GLU A 221 -22.74 18.91 -26.59
N ARG A 222 -22.74 19.75 -25.54
CA ARG A 222 -22.36 19.36 -24.16
C ARG A 222 -23.45 18.50 -23.51
N ALA A 223 -23.21 17.20 -23.46
CA ALA A 223 -24.01 16.24 -22.70
C ALA A 223 -24.30 16.69 -21.25
N SER A 224 -25.39 16.18 -20.68
CA SER A 224 -25.68 16.32 -19.26
C SER A 224 -24.64 15.62 -18.39
N ARG A 225 -24.60 15.96 -17.10
CA ARG A 225 -23.74 15.27 -16.12
C ARG A 225 -24.11 13.79 -16.03
N GLU A 226 -25.41 13.52 -16.11
CA GLU A 226 -26.06 12.23 -15.98
C GLU A 226 -25.70 11.31 -17.16
N GLU A 227 -25.66 11.85 -18.39
CA GLU A 227 -25.23 11.11 -19.59
C GLU A 227 -23.75 10.76 -19.57
N LEU A 228 -22.88 11.70 -19.17
CA LEU A 228 -21.44 11.45 -19.02
C LEU A 228 -21.17 10.35 -17.99
N VAL A 229 -21.83 10.42 -16.82
CA VAL A 229 -21.76 9.39 -15.77
C VAL A 229 -22.33 8.05 -16.24
N LYS A 230 -23.46 8.06 -16.95
CA LYS A 230 -24.10 6.85 -17.49
C LYS A 230 -23.20 6.14 -18.50
N THR A 231 -22.64 6.87 -19.46
CA THR A 231 -21.72 6.31 -20.46
C THR A 231 -20.43 5.81 -19.83
N ALA A 232 -19.84 6.54 -18.87
CA ALA A 232 -18.65 6.09 -18.16
C ALA A 232 -18.92 4.84 -17.30
N ASN A 233 -20.04 4.75 -16.57
CA ASN A 233 -20.34 3.58 -15.74
C ASN A 233 -20.62 2.30 -16.56
N MET A 234 -20.92 2.40 -17.87
CA MET A 234 -20.96 1.24 -18.75
C MET A 234 -19.58 0.57 -18.90
N TYR A 235 -18.47 1.33 -18.83
CA TYR A 235 -17.11 0.77 -18.81
C TYR A 235 -16.94 -0.19 -17.63
N PHE A 236 -17.13 0.29 -16.39
CA PHE A 236 -17.04 -0.54 -15.19
C PHE A 236 -18.05 -1.70 -15.18
N SER A 237 -19.22 -1.53 -15.83
CA SER A 237 -20.24 -2.58 -15.92
C SER A 237 -19.90 -3.66 -16.95
N GLY A 238 -19.16 -3.31 -18.01
CA GLY A 238 -18.64 -4.25 -19.00
C GLY A 238 -17.33 -4.93 -18.59
N LEU A 239 -16.53 -4.30 -17.72
CA LEU A 239 -15.24 -4.80 -17.24
C LEU A 239 -15.40 -5.84 -16.12
N GLN A 240 -16.30 -5.60 -15.18
CA GLN A 240 -16.56 -6.50 -14.06
C GLN A 240 -17.13 -7.85 -14.52
N ASN A 241 -16.45 -8.96 -14.20
CA ASN A 241 -16.81 -10.32 -14.65
C ASN A 241 -17.03 -10.43 -16.18
N ASN A 242 -16.28 -9.64 -16.97
CA ASN A 242 -16.43 -9.51 -18.42
C ASN A 242 -16.63 -10.85 -19.16
N ASP A 243 -17.70 -10.95 -19.94
CA ASP A 243 -18.11 -12.15 -20.68
C ASP A 243 -18.17 -11.94 -22.21
N GLY A 244 -17.78 -10.74 -22.67
CA GLY A 244 -17.85 -10.33 -24.07
C GLY A 244 -19.18 -9.71 -24.53
N LYS A 245 -20.25 -9.73 -23.72
CA LYS A 245 -21.63 -9.42 -24.15
C LYS A 245 -22.20 -8.10 -23.61
N GLY A 246 -21.40 -7.31 -22.88
CA GLY A 246 -21.82 -6.03 -22.33
C GLY A 246 -22.05 -4.93 -23.39
N VAL A 247 -22.72 -3.84 -22.98
CA VAL A 247 -22.83 -2.63 -23.79
C VAL A 247 -21.52 -1.84 -23.70
N TYR A 248 -20.80 -1.71 -24.81
CA TYR A 248 -19.49 -1.08 -24.87
C TYR A 248 -19.54 0.25 -25.65
N PRO A 249 -19.82 1.39 -25.00
CA PRO A 249 -19.97 2.68 -25.66
C PRO A 249 -18.61 3.32 -25.97
N PHE A 250 -17.70 2.61 -26.62
CA PHE A 250 -16.47 3.21 -27.15
C PHE A 250 -16.69 3.77 -28.55
N ALA A 251 -15.89 4.76 -28.93
CA ALA A 251 -15.64 5.09 -30.33
C ALA A 251 -14.56 4.17 -30.92
N ASP A 252 -14.47 4.12 -32.25
CA ASP A 252 -13.56 3.22 -32.95
C ASP A 252 -12.08 3.64 -32.82
N ASP A 253 -11.83 4.94 -32.56
CA ASP A 253 -10.51 5.52 -32.28
C ASP A 253 -10.09 5.44 -30.79
N CYS A 254 -10.90 4.79 -29.95
CA CYS A 254 -10.69 4.79 -28.50
C CYS A 254 -9.32 4.23 -28.09
N ASN A 255 -8.63 4.99 -27.25
CA ASN A 255 -7.39 4.59 -26.60
C ASN A 255 -7.39 4.78 -25.08
N ARG A 256 -6.61 3.95 -24.38
CA ARG A 256 -6.43 3.97 -22.93
C ARG A 256 -4.94 4.06 -22.57
N ILE A 257 -4.63 4.91 -21.60
CA ILE A 257 -3.30 4.99 -20.96
C ILE A 257 -3.46 4.69 -19.47
N GLU A 258 -2.73 3.71 -18.97
CA GLU A 258 -2.66 3.31 -17.57
C GLU A 258 -1.26 3.60 -17.04
N ASN A 259 -1.12 4.44 -16.00
CA ASN A 259 0.17 4.85 -15.41
C ASN A 259 1.26 5.18 -16.47
N GLY A 260 0.93 6.05 -17.43
CA GLY A 260 1.84 6.47 -18.51
C GLY A 260 2.09 5.44 -19.63
N THR A 261 1.47 4.26 -19.57
CA THR A 261 1.62 3.20 -20.59
C THR A 261 0.34 3.06 -21.41
N GLN A 262 0.42 3.15 -22.73
CA GLN A 262 -0.75 2.93 -23.60
C GLN A 262 -1.10 1.43 -23.68
N THR A 263 -2.27 1.04 -23.19
CA THR A 263 -2.70 -0.36 -23.03
C THR A 263 -3.68 -0.83 -24.11
N THR A 264 -3.91 -0.02 -25.15
CA THR A 264 -4.72 -0.32 -26.34
C THR A 264 -3.97 0.01 -27.63
N ASN A 265 -4.28 -0.69 -28.72
CA ASN A 265 -3.68 -0.49 -30.04
C ASN A 265 -2.12 -0.50 -30.03
N ASN A 266 -1.53 -1.19 -29.06
CA ASN A 266 -0.09 -1.19 -28.77
C ASN A 266 0.51 -2.60 -28.92
N PRO A 267 0.92 -2.99 -30.15
CA PRO A 267 1.67 -4.22 -30.42
C PRO A 267 3.16 -4.13 -30.06
N GLY A 268 3.62 -3.00 -29.53
CA GLY A 268 4.95 -2.88 -28.92
C GLY A 268 4.99 -3.44 -27.50
N LEU A 269 3.93 -3.25 -26.72
CA LEU A 269 3.90 -3.57 -25.28
C LEU A 269 4.19 -5.05 -24.99
N ALA A 270 3.58 -5.98 -25.73
CA ALA A 270 3.80 -7.41 -25.54
C ALA A 270 5.25 -7.88 -25.79
N LYS A 271 6.11 -7.04 -26.39
CA LYS A 271 7.55 -7.30 -26.62
C LYS A 271 8.42 -6.87 -25.44
N THR A 272 7.96 -5.93 -24.62
CA THR A 272 8.70 -5.36 -23.48
C THR A 272 8.10 -5.75 -22.12
N GLN A 273 6.80 -6.07 -22.10
CA GLN A 273 6.06 -6.60 -20.96
C GLN A 273 5.30 -7.85 -21.44
N PRO A 274 5.89 -9.05 -21.29
CA PRO A 274 5.22 -10.31 -21.64
C PRO A 274 3.91 -10.44 -20.88
N THR A 275 2.80 -10.66 -21.59
CA THR A 275 1.48 -10.67 -20.95
C THR A 275 1.33 -11.86 -20.01
N SER A 276 0.76 -11.61 -18.83
CA SER A 276 0.58 -12.58 -17.73
C SER A 276 -0.27 -13.81 -18.07
N THR A 277 -0.89 -13.82 -19.26
CA THR A 277 -1.73 -14.89 -19.84
C THR A 277 -1.17 -15.47 -21.14
N GLY A 278 -0.13 -14.86 -21.72
CA GLY A 278 0.32 -15.10 -23.09
C GLY A 278 -0.59 -14.51 -24.20
N TYR A 279 -1.75 -13.94 -23.87
CA TYR A 279 -2.65 -13.31 -24.85
C TYR A 279 -2.32 -11.83 -25.03
N PRO A 280 -2.06 -11.32 -26.26
CA PRO A 280 -1.58 -9.96 -26.49
C PRO A 280 -2.75 -8.94 -26.55
N ILE A 281 -3.50 -8.83 -25.45
CA ILE A 281 -4.68 -7.97 -25.29
C ILE A 281 -4.41 -6.50 -25.66
N SER A 282 -3.18 -6.01 -25.43
CA SER A 282 -2.77 -4.63 -25.71
C SER A 282 -2.79 -4.27 -27.20
N ASN A 283 -2.71 -5.26 -28.10
CA ASN A 283 -2.77 -5.05 -29.55
C ASN A 283 -4.13 -4.50 -30.01
N LEU A 284 -5.19 -4.72 -29.23
CA LEU A 284 -6.57 -4.39 -29.59
C LEU A 284 -6.99 -3.01 -29.08
N GLY A 285 -7.92 -2.36 -29.79
CA GLY A 285 -8.60 -1.14 -29.33
C GLY A 285 -9.66 -1.43 -28.25
N CYS A 286 -10.12 -0.39 -27.54
CA CYS A 286 -10.98 -0.52 -26.35
C CYS A 286 -12.16 -1.50 -26.53
N ALA A 287 -12.96 -1.33 -27.59
CA ALA A 287 -14.13 -2.16 -27.86
C ALA A 287 -13.78 -3.62 -28.19
N ALA A 288 -12.65 -3.85 -28.87
CA ALA A 288 -12.19 -5.18 -29.22
C ALA A 288 -11.72 -5.93 -27.96
N GLN A 289 -10.96 -5.29 -27.07
CA GLN A 289 -10.56 -5.89 -25.78
C GLN A 289 -11.78 -6.38 -25.00
N PHE A 290 -12.77 -5.52 -24.79
CA PHE A 290 -13.97 -5.83 -24.00
C PHE A 290 -14.85 -6.94 -24.62
N LYS A 291 -14.85 -7.06 -25.96
CA LYS A 291 -15.59 -8.13 -26.67
C LYS A 291 -14.98 -9.51 -26.45
N THR A 292 -13.71 -9.64 -26.10
CA THR A 292 -13.07 -10.97 -25.93
C THR A 292 -13.52 -11.76 -24.69
N GLY A 293 -14.04 -11.10 -23.65
CA GLY A 293 -14.24 -11.72 -22.33
C GLY A 293 -12.98 -11.76 -21.45
N PHE A 294 -11.85 -11.21 -21.91
CA PHE A 294 -10.56 -11.29 -21.22
C PHE A 294 -10.56 -10.74 -19.79
N PHE A 295 -11.34 -9.70 -19.49
CA PHE A 295 -11.31 -9.03 -18.19
C PHE A 295 -12.08 -9.76 -17.07
N LYS A 296 -12.50 -11.01 -17.30
CA LYS A 296 -13.19 -11.85 -16.31
C LYS A 296 -12.48 -11.97 -14.94
N ILE A 297 -11.16 -11.75 -14.91
CA ILE A 297 -10.35 -11.68 -13.69
C ILE A 297 -10.76 -10.54 -12.73
N VAL A 298 -11.41 -9.48 -13.22
CA VAL A 298 -11.91 -8.35 -12.43
C VAL A 298 -13.24 -8.72 -11.78
N THR A 299 -13.16 -9.47 -10.68
CA THR A 299 -14.32 -10.12 -10.05
C THR A 299 -15.37 -9.17 -9.47
N ARG A 300 -14.97 -7.97 -9.02
CA ARG A 300 -15.88 -6.95 -8.45
C ARG A 300 -15.29 -5.55 -8.65
N ILE A 301 -16.12 -4.60 -9.11
CA ILE A 301 -15.76 -3.18 -9.22
C ILE A 301 -16.71 -2.36 -8.35
N ARG A 302 -16.24 -1.94 -7.19
CA ARG A 302 -17.02 -1.24 -6.15
C ARG A 302 -16.64 0.23 -6.03
N GLU A 303 -17.47 0.96 -5.27
CA GLU A 303 -17.23 2.37 -4.90
C GLU A 303 -16.93 3.29 -6.10
N ARG A 304 -17.62 3.03 -7.22
CA ARG A 304 -17.56 3.76 -8.51
C ARG A 304 -18.07 5.21 -8.36
N ARG A 305 -17.28 6.07 -7.75
CA ARG A 305 -17.68 7.43 -7.35
C ARG A 305 -17.27 8.43 -8.41
N PHE A 306 -18.25 8.88 -9.19
CA PHE A 306 -18.10 9.95 -10.18
C PHE A 306 -18.00 11.33 -9.51
N VAL A 307 -16.84 11.56 -8.89
CA VAL A 307 -16.56 12.72 -8.02
C VAL A 307 -16.45 14.04 -8.77
N LEU A 308 -16.13 14.04 -10.07
CA LEU A 308 -16.00 15.24 -10.91
C LEU A 308 -16.45 14.94 -12.35
N VAL A 309 -17.27 15.81 -12.94
CA VAL A 309 -17.76 15.70 -14.33
C VAL A 309 -17.62 17.03 -15.06
N ASP A 310 -16.60 17.13 -15.92
CA ASP A 310 -16.27 18.33 -16.69
C ASP A 310 -17.14 18.38 -17.96
N ARG A 311 -18.32 18.99 -17.88
CA ARG A 311 -19.25 19.10 -19.01
C ARG A 311 -18.71 19.92 -20.18
N GLU A 312 -17.75 20.80 -19.94
CA GLU A 312 -17.15 21.65 -20.96
C GLU A 312 -16.19 20.88 -21.87
N ARG A 313 -15.41 19.96 -21.31
CA ARG A 313 -14.52 19.06 -22.06
C ARG A 313 -15.12 17.67 -22.31
N GLY A 314 -16.32 17.41 -21.78
CA GLY A 314 -16.98 16.11 -21.83
C GLY A 314 -16.21 15.02 -21.08
N LEU A 315 -15.68 15.34 -19.90
CA LEU A 315 -14.94 14.38 -19.07
C LEU A 315 -15.81 13.87 -17.93
N ALA A 316 -15.72 12.58 -17.61
CA ALA A 316 -16.17 12.03 -16.34
C ALA A 316 -14.96 11.46 -15.60
N PHE A 317 -14.74 11.85 -14.35
CA PHE A 317 -13.70 11.30 -13.50
C PHE A 317 -14.32 10.46 -12.38
N ALA A 318 -13.81 9.25 -12.19
CA ALA A 318 -14.22 8.38 -11.10
C ALA A 318 -13.04 7.74 -10.38
N PHE A 319 -13.14 7.70 -9.04
CA PHE A 319 -12.42 6.73 -8.23
C PHE A 319 -13.23 5.43 -8.16
N ALA A 320 -12.54 4.29 -8.15
CA ALA A 320 -13.13 2.96 -7.97
C ALA A 320 -12.11 2.00 -7.34
N PHE A 321 -12.57 0.79 -6.96
CA PHE A 321 -11.70 -0.30 -6.55
C PHE A 321 -11.99 -1.55 -7.39
N PHE A 322 -10.96 -2.11 -8.02
CA PHE A 322 -11.04 -3.30 -8.86
C PHE A 322 -10.54 -4.51 -8.05
N ASP A 323 -11.48 -5.20 -7.39
CA ASP A 323 -11.20 -6.38 -6.58
C ASP A 323 -11.06 -7.62 -7.48
N HIS A 324 -9.92 -8.30 -7.38
CA HIS A 324 -9.57 -9.54 -8.06
C HIS A 324 -9.46 -10.65 -7.00
N ALA A 325 -10.46 -11.51 -6.86
CA ALA A 325 -10.52 -12.48 -5.76
C ALA A 325 -9.52 -13.66 -5.85
N GLY A 326 -8.63 -13.70 -6.84
CA GLY A 326 -7.67 -14.81 -7.06
C GLY A 326 -8.27 -16.17 -7.45
N THR A 327 -9.59 -16.34 -7.36
CA THR A 327 -10.35 -17.56 -7.67
C THR A 327 -10.36 -17.90 -9.16
N VAL A 328 -10.34 -16.90 -10.05
CA VAL A 328 -10.41 -17.08 -11.50
C VAL A 328 -9.04 -17.53 -12.04
N LYS A 329 -8.81 -18.86 -12.12
CA LYS A 329 -7.52 -19.42 -12.55
C LYS A 329 -7.31 -19.42 -14.08
N SER A 330 -8.36 -19.30 -14.88
CA SER A 330 -8.31 -19.24 -16.36
C SER A 330 -9.48 -18.44 -16.95
N VAL A 331 -9.35 -18.06 -18.22
CA VAL A 331 -10.43 -17.47 -19.03
C VAL A 331 -10.55 -18.19 -20.36
N THR A 332 -11.79 -18.49 -20.75
CA THR A 332 -12.17 -18.85 -22.13
C THR A 332 -12.72 -17.59 -22.79
N LEU A 333 -12.11 -17.19 -23.91
CA LEU A 333 -12.52 -16.03 -24.69
C LEU A 333 -13.76 -16.34 -25.52
N THR A 334 -14.40 -15.31 -26.08
CA THR A 334 -15.58 -15.46 -26.95
C THR A 334 -15.34 -16.22 -28.25
N ASP A 335 -14.09 -16.42 -28.66
CA ASP A 335 -13.71 -17.28 -29.79
C ASP A 335 -13.47 -18.75 -29.40
N GLY A 336 -13.61 -19.09 -28.11
CA GLY A 336 -13.37 -20.41 -27.54
C GLY A 336 -11.94 -20.67 -27.07
N THR A 337 -10.99 -19.78 -27.38
CA THR A 337 -9.59 -19.93 -26.96
C THR A 337 -9.49 -19.77 -25.44
N THR A 338 -8.78 -20.69 -24.77
CA THR A 338 -8.65 -20.67 -23.30
C THR A 338 -7.21 -20.42 -22.86
N PHE A 339 -7.04 -19.45 -21.96
CA PHE A 339 -5.74 -19.05 -21.41
C PHE A 339 -5.74 -19.17 -19.88
N PRO A 340 -4.62 -19.59 -19.25
CA PRO A 340 -4.46 -19.48 -17.81
C PRO A 340 -4.27 -18.00 -17.43
N PHE A 341 -4.83 -17.60 -16.29
CA PHE A 341 -4.29 -16.45 -15.56
C PHE A 341 -3.13 -16.93 -14.69
N THR A 342 -2.21 -16.02 -14.35
CA THR A 342 -1.12 -16.27 -13.38
C THR A 342 -1.42 -15.70 -11.99
N LEU A 343 -2.44 -14.85 -11.82
CA LEU A 343 -2.90 -14.43 -10.49
C LEU A 343 -3.42 -15.66 -9.72
N ARG A 344 -3.02 -15.79 -8.45
CA ARG A 344 -3.42 -16.90 -7.56
C ARG A 344 -4.14 -16.45 -6.30
N HIS A 345 -3.77 -15.28 -5.79
CA HIS A 345 -4.22 -14.70 -4.52
C HIS A 345 -5.20 -13.52 -4.73
N PRO A 346 -5.92 -13.09 -3.68
CA PRO A 346 -6.78 -11.91 -3.72
C PRO A 346 -5.95 -10.60 -3.74
N LEU A 347 -6.27 -9.68 -4.65
CA LEU A 347 -5.73 -8.30 -4.63
C LEU A 347 -6.78 -7.27 -5.04
N THR A 348 -6.57 -6.01 -4.68
CA THR A 348 -7.38 -4.89 -5.13
C THR A 348 -6.48 -3.86 -5.81
N PHE A 349 -6.93 -3.27 -6.92
CA PHE A 349 -6.39 -1.99 -7.38
C PHE A 349 -7.28 -0.84 -6.89
N GLU A 350 -6.66 0.15 -6.25
CA GLU A 350 -7.20 1.50 -6.13
C GLU A 350 -6.94 2.22 -7.46
N ILE A 351 -7.97 2.83 -8.05
CA ILE A 351 -7.89 3.40 -9.40
C ILE A 351 -8.68 4.70 -9.54
N GLY A 352 -8.09 5.67 -10.25
CA GLY A 352 -8.73 6.88 -10.74
C GLY A 352 -8.75 6.89 -12.27
N GLU A 353 -9.93 6.90 -12.89
CA GLU A 353 -10.10 6.93 -14.34
C GLU A 353 -10.83 8.18 -14.81
N LEU A 354 -10.22 8.86 -15.79
CA LEU A 354 -10.77 10.02 -16.49
C LEU A 354 -11.19 9.61 -17.91
N PHE A 355 -12.49 9.60 -18.17
CA PHE A 355 -13.10 9.24 -19.45
C PHE A 355 -13.42 10.50 -20.26
N ARG A 356 -12.81 10.65 -21.45
CA ARG A 356 -13.28 11.62 -22.45
C ARG A 356 -14.43 11.01 -23.23
N ILE A 357 -15.59 11.66 -23.19
CA ILE A 357 -16.84 11.21 -23.81
C ILE A 357 -17.33 12.27 -24.79
N GLU A 358 -17.81 11.83 -25.95
CA GLU A 358 -18.40 12.66 -27.00
C GLU A 358 -19.50 11.88 -27.71
N LYS A 359 -20.63 12.51 -28.03
CA LYS A 359 -21.71 11.88 -28.83
C LYS A 359 -22.13 10.49 -28.26
N GLY A 360 -22.16 10.38 -26.92
CA GLY A 360 -22.48 9.16 -26.19
C GLY A 360 -21.38 8.09 -26.14
N LYS A 361 -20.18 8.35 -26.68
CA LYS A 361 -19.07 7.40 -26.81
C LYS A 361 -17.79 7.85 -26.08
N ILE A 362 -17.11 6.91 -25.42
CA ILE A 362 -15.77 7.07 -24.85
C ILE A 362 -14.74 7.14 -25.99
N ARG A 363 -14.05 8.27 -26.10
CA ARG A 363 -12.95 8.56 -27.06
C ARG A 363 -11.57 8.30 -26.47
N PHE A 364 -11.40 8.53 -25.17
CA PHE A 364 -10.11 8.34 -24.50
C PHE A 364 -10.29 8.02 -23.01
N ILE A 365 -9.34 7.28 -22.44
CA ILE A 365 -9.26 6.98 -21.00
C ILE A 365 -7.85 7.29 -20.51
N GLN A 366 -7.73 8.21 -19.55
CA GLN A 366 -6.53 8.37 -18.74
C GLN A 366 -6.79 7.73 -17.38
N ALA A 367 -6.14 6.60 -17.14
CA ALA A 367 -6.21 5.84 -15.89
C ALA A 367 -4.89 5.93 -15.12
N VAL A 368 -4.99 5.97 -13.81
CA VAL A 368 -3.88 5.80 -12.86
C VAL A 368 -4.33 4.87 -11.74
N LEU A 369 -3.47 3.93 -11.35
CA LEU A 369 -3.83 2.84 -10.44
C LEU A 369 -2.64 2.34 -9.60
N THR A 370 -2.93 1.84 -8.40
CA THR A 370 -1.96 1.21 -7.52
C THR A 370 -2.56 -0.03 -6.84
N GLN A 371 -1.73 -1.03 -6.55
CA GLN A 371 -2.19 -2.23 -5.83
C GLN A 371 -2.27 -1.92 -4.32
N VAL A 372 -3.36 -2.36 -3.70
CA VAL A 372 -3.65 -2.24 -2.26
C VAL A 372 -4.16 -3.59 -1.71
N GLN A 373 -4.31 -3.69 -0.38
CA GLN A 373 -4.80 -4.91 0.26
C GLN A 373 -6.22 -5.26 -0.22
N TYR A 374 -6.55 -6.55 -0.30
CA TYR A 374 -7.83 -7.00 -0.82
C TYR A 374 -9.00 -6.43 0.01
N GLY A 375 -9.90 -5.70 -0.64
CA GLY A 375 -11.04 -5.06 0.03
C GLY A 375 -10.80 -3.65 0.60
N THR A 376 -9.61 -3.06 0.39
CA THR A 376 -9.27 -1.68 0.84
C THR A 376 -10.37 -0.68 0.48
N LYS A 377 -10.94 0.00 1.47
CA LYS A 377 -12.07 0.95 1.35
C LYS A 377 -11.57 2.36 1.01
N SER A 378 -12.41 3.20 0.39
CA SER A 378 -12.04 4.58 0.03
C SER A 378 -11.82 5.55 1.20
N GLY A 379 -12.29 5.23 2.40
CA GLY A 379 -12.50 6.22 3.46
C GLY A 379 -13.64 7.22 3.18
N TRP A 380 -14.25 7.21 1.98
CA TRP A 380 -15.36 8.11 1.55
C TRP A 380 -16.73 7.46 1.49
N GLY A 381 -16.83 6.14 1.66
CA GLY A 381 -18.11 5.48 1.93
C GLY A 381 -18.75 5.98 3.25
N PRO A 382 -20.02 5.58 3.52
CA PRO A 382 -20.57 5.73 4.87
C PRO A 382 -19.61 5.04 5.85
N ALA A 383 -19.43 5.64 7.04
CA ALA A 383 -18.62 5.04 8.08
C ALA A 383 -19.10 3.60 8.29
N SER A 384 -18.22 2.62 8.05
CA SER A 384 -18.52 1.23 8.41
C SER A 384 -18.91 1.25 9.89
N PRO A 385 -20.10 0.75 10.28
CA PRO A 385 -20.42 0.65 11.68
C PRO A 385 -19.33 -0.22 12.30
N ARG A 386 -18.43 0.40 13.08
CA ARG A 386 -17.69 -0.35 14.09
C ARG A 386 -18.80 -1.04 14.88
N PRO A 387 -18.83 -2.39 14.96
CA PRO A 387 -19.69 -3.03 15.95
C PRO A 387 -19.40 -2.30 17.25
N ALA A 388 -20.43 -1.72 17.88
CA ALA A 388 -20.23 -0.96 19.10
C ALA A 388 -19.42 -1.87 20.02
N VAL A 389 -18.27 -1.39 20.50
CA VAL A 389 -17.40 -2.21 21.35
C VAL A 389 -18.24 -2.54 22.56
N SER A 390 -18.78 -3.76 22.56
CA SER A 390 -19.38 -4.35 23.74
C SER A 390 -18.22 -4.42 24.70
N ALA A 391 -18.16 -3.45 25.62
CA ALA A 391 -17.15 -3.42 26.66
C ALA A 391 -17.09 -4.85 27.22
N PRO A 392 -15.90 -5.48 27.26
CA PRO A 392 -15.79 -6.88 27.67
C PRO A 392 -16.55 -6.98 28.99
N PRO A 393 -17.57 -7.85 29.08
CA PRO A 393 -18.52 -7.81 30.18
C PRO A 393 -17.73 -7.87 31.48
N ALA A 394 -17.93 -6.88 32.35
CA ALA A 394 -17.12 -6.66 33.55
C ALA A 394 -17.36 -7.77 34.56
N ALA A 395 -16.76 -8.92 34.27
CA ALA A 395 -16.94 -10.20 34.91
C ALA A 395 -15.58 -10.89 34.85
N SER A 396 -15.03 -11.18 36.03
CA SER A 396 -13.98 -12.19 36.18
C SER A 396 -14.58 -13.55 35.79
N ALA A 397 -14.58 -13.86 34.51
CA ALA A 397 -14.92 -15.19 34.03
C ALA A 397 -13.91 -16.16 34.66
N ALA A 398 -14.41 -17.15 35.40
CA ALA A 398 -13.58 -18.30 35.77
C ALA A 398 -13.04 -18.95 34.48
N ALA A 399 -11.84 -19.53 34.56
CA ALA A 399 -11.09 -20.09 33.43
C ALA A 399 -12.03 -20.75 32.40
N GLY A 400 -11.98 -20.24 31.16
CA GLY A 400 -13.11 -20.33 30.24
C GLY A 400 -13.56 -21.75 29.93
N ASP A 401 -14.79 -21.89 29.42
CA ASP A 401 -15.40 -23.18 29.03
C ASP A 401 -14.70 -23.89 27.83
N CYS A 402 -13.52 -23.39 27.46
CA CYS A 402 -12.65 -23.84 26.40
C CYS A 402 -11.18 -23.77 26.87
N ASP A 403 -10.65 -24.91 27.32
CA ASP A 403 -9.25 -25.11 27.70
C ASP A 403 -8.30 -25.11 26.47
N ARG A 404 -7.00 -25.35 26.65
CA ARG A 404 -6.04 -25.49 25.53
C ARG A 404 -6.53 -26.49 24.49
N ALA A 405 -7.05 -27.66 24.90
CA ALA A 405 -7.47 -28.69 23.96
C ALA A 405 -8.66 -28.22 23.11
N CYS A 406 -9.63 -27.55 23.75
CA CYS A 406 -10.75 -26.91 23.06
C CYS A 406 -10.30 -25.77 22.12
N LEU A 407 -9.41 -24.89 22.57
CA LEU A 407 -8.88 -23.77 21.76
C LEU A 407 -8.10 -24.26 20.54
N ASN A 408 -7.18 -25.22 20.72
CA ASN A 408 -6.47 -25.87 19.62
C ASN A 408 -7.44 -26.58 18.66
N GLY A 409 -8.46 -27.26 19.18
CA GLY A 409 -9.50 -27.90 18.37
C GLY A 409 -10.39 -26.93 17.59
N LEU A 410 -10.49 -25.67 18.02
CA LEU A 410 -11.13 -24.59 17.25
C LEU A 410 -10.20 -24.03 16.16
N VAL A 411 -8.88 -23.95 16.42
CA VAL A 411 -7.88 -23.66 15.38
C VAL A 411 -7.86 -24.75 14.30
N ASP A 412 -7.93 -26.03 14.67
CA ASP A 412 -7.99 -27.13 13.70
C ASP A 412 -9.28 -27.07 12.85
N LYS A 413 -10.42 -26.75 13.47
CA LYS A 413 -11.67 -26.50 12.73
C LYS A 413 -11.57 -25.29 11.80
N TYR A 414 -10.94 -24.19 12.23
CA TYR A 414 -10.64 -23.04 11.37
C TYR A 414 -9.81 -23.45 10.16
N ARG A 415 -8.73 -24.21 10.37
CA ARG A 415 -7.85 -24.66 9.29
C ARG A 415 -8.51 -25.64 8.31
N ALA A 416 -9.44 -26.47 8.80
CA ALA A 416 -10.27 -27.37 7.97
C ALA A 416 -11.33 -26.59 7.17
N ALA A 417 -12.05 -25.66 7.81
CA ALA A 417 -13.02 -24.81 7.15
C ALA A 417 -12.38 -23.94 6.05
N LEU A 418 -11.19 -23.39 6.31
CA LEU A 418 -10.46 -22.53 5.39
C LEU A 418 -9.94 -23.27 4.15
N ILE A 419 -9.58 -24.55 4.27
CA ILE A 419 -9.14 -25.38 3.12
C ILE A 419 -10.32 -25.99 2.34
N GLU A 420 -11.47 -26.19 3.00
CA GLU A 420 -12.73 -26.63 2.37
C GLU A 420 -13.56 -25.47 1.79
N HIS A 421 -13.07 -24.23 1.92
CA HIS A 421 -13.72 -22.98 1.48
C HIS A 421 -15.11 -22.72 2.12
N ASP A 422 -15.43 -23.42 3.21
CA ASP A 422 -16.76 -23.44 3.85
C ASP A 422 -16.70 -22.92 5.31
N PRO A 423 -17.00 -21.62 5.54
CA PRO A 423 -17.04 -21.05 6.87
C PRO A 423 -18.24 -21.50 7.72
N ALA A 424 -19.27 -22.13 7.14
CA ALA A 424 -20.43 -22.62 7.90
C ALA A 424 -20.09 -23.83 8.80
N ARG A 425 -18.93 -24.47 8.55
CA ARG A 425 -18.33 -25.52 9.40
C ARG A 425 -17.87 -24.99 10.76
N LEU A 426 -17.74 -23.67 10.92
CA LEU A 426 -17.28 -23.06 12.17
C LEU A 426 -18.42 -22.79 13.15
N PRO A 427 -18.19 -22.99 14.46
CA PRO A 427 -19.14 -22.60 15.49
C PRO A 427 -19.06 -21.07 15.70
N LEU A 428 -19.54 -20.29 14.73
CA LEU A 428 -19.51 -18.83 14.80
C LEU A 428 -20.57 -18.27 15.77
N THR A 429 -20.29 -17.10 16.35
CA THR A 429 -21.33 -16.27 16.96
C THR A 429 -22.16 -15.53 15.89
N LYS A 430 -23.36 -15.06 16.23
CA LYS A 430 -24.23 -14.32 15.28
C LYS A 430 -23.63 -13.00 14.79
N THR A 431 -22.68 -12.45 15.53
CA THR A 431 -22.00 -11.17 15.26
C THR A 431 -20.52 -11.38 14.95
N ALA A 432 -20.15 -12.57 14.46
CA ALA A 432 -18.76 -12.90 14.19
C ALA A 432 -18.16 -11.96 13.13
N ARG A 433 -16.91 -11.54 13.34
CA ARG A 433 -16.16 -10.64 12.44
C ARG A 433 -14.90 -11.31 11.92
N TYR A 434 -14.56 -11.06 10.65
CA TYR A 434 -13.34 -11.52 10.00
C TYR A 434 -12.58 -10.33 9.37
N THR A 435 -11.26 -10.30 9.55
CA THR A 435 -10.36 -9.40 8.79
C THR A 435 -9.20 -10.15 8.15
N GLU A 436 -8.77 -9.71 6.97
CA GLU A 436 -7.51 -10.10 6.31
C GLU A 436 -6.69 -8.83 6.03
N ASN A 437 -5.44 -8.75 6.49
CA ASN A 437 -4.52 -7.63 6.26
C ASN A 437 -5.20 -6.24 6.49
N ALA A 438 -5.64 -6.02 7.73
CA ALA A 438 -6.43 -4.88 8.19
C ALA A 438 -7.82 -4.66 7.55
N GLN A 439 -8.26 -5.46 6.58
CA GLN A 439 -9.53 -5.22 5.86
C GLN A 439 -10.68 -6.06 6.40
N ASP A 440 -11.83 -5.44 6.67
CA ASP A 440 -13.09 -6.16 6.96
C ASP A 440 -13.54 -6.96 5.73
N LEU A 441 -13.46 -8.29 5.81
CA LEU A 441 -13.90 -9.19 4.76
C LEU A 441 -15.14 -9.98 5.18
N LYS A 442 -15.85 -10.52 4.19
CA LYS A 442 -16.89 -11.52 4.43
C LYS A 442 -16.24 -12.88 4.65
N PHE A 443 -16.82 -13.70 5.51
CA PHE A 443 -16.50 -15.13 5.54
C PHE A 443 -16.74 -15.74 4.15
N GLY A 444 -15.77 -16.49 3.63
CA GLY A 444 -15.79 -17.00 2.24
C GLY A 444 -15.20 -16.05 1.19
N ASP A 445 -14.77 -14.84 1.57
CA ASP A 445 -14.05 -13.88 0.70
C ASP A 445 -12.56 -13.85 1.11
N GLY A 446 -11.67 -13.35 0.25
CA GLY A 446 -10.21 -13.36 0.50
C GLY A 446 -9.59 -14.76 0.45
N LEU A 447 -8.66 -15.05 1.39
CA LEU A 447 -7.91 -16.31 1.49
C LEU A 447 -8.80 -17.57 1.50
N TRP A 448 -10.04 -17.43 1.98
CA TRP A 448 -11.07 -18.48 1.95
C TRP A 448 -11.39 -19.02 0.55
N GLY A 449 -11.14 -18.26 -0.52
CA GLY A 449 -11.36 -18.69 -1.90
C GLY A 449 -10.08 -19.13 -2.63
N THR A 450 -8.90 -18.97 -2.03
CA THR A 450 -7.61 -19.14 -2.72
C THR A 450 -6.67 -20.17 -2.11
N LEU A 451 -6.83 -20.50 -0.82
CA LEU A 451 -6.03 -21.52 -0.15
C LEU A 451 -6.25 -22.90 -0.79
N THR A 452 -5.17 -23.60 -1.14
CA THR A 452 -5.17 -24.99 -1.66
C THR A 452 -4.25 -25.93 -0.91
N GLY A 453 -3.47 -25.45 0.07
CA GLY A 453 -2.65 -26.31 0.91
C GLY A 453 -2.13 -25.66 2.19
N TRP A 454 -1.60 -26.51 3.06
CA TRP A 454 -0.83 -26.14 4.25
C TRP A 454 0.58 -26.70 4.11
N GLY A 455 1.60 -25.93 4.51
CA GLY A 455 2.96 -26.43 4.66
C GLY A 455 3.16 -27.23 5.95
N SER A 456 4.39 -27.69 6.17
CA SER A 456 4.76 -28.51 7.34
C SER A 456 4.76 -27.73 8.67
N TYR A 457 5.16 -26.45 8.65
CA TYR A 457 5.22 -25.63 9.84
C TYR A 457 3.81 -25.23 10.34
N LYS A 458 3.55 -25.52 11.61
CA LYS A 458 2.33 -25.18 12.34
C LYS A 458 2.65 -24.91 13.80
N LEU A 459 2.32 -23.72 14.30
CA LEU A 459 2.47 -23.34 15.70
C LEU A 459 1.11 -22.90 16.26
N TYR A 460 0.79 -23.36 17.47
CA TYR A 460 -0.47 -23.12 18.17
C TYR A 460 -0.14 -22.45 19.51
N ILE A 461 -0.84 -21.36 19.80
CA ILE A 461 -0.68 -20.50 20.97
C ILE A 461 -2.06 -20.45 21.63
N ALA A 462 -2.19 -20.84 22.91
CA ALA A 462 -3.50 -20.95 23.55
C ALA A 462 -3.55 -20.17 24.86
N ASP A 463 -4.62 -19.38 25.02
CA ASP A 463 -4.86 -18.49 26.14
C ASP A 463 -6.27 -18.75 26.72
N PRO A 464 -6.41 -19.75 27.63
CA PRO A 464 -7.67 -20.06 28.29
C PRO A 464 -8.09 -19.02 29.34
N GLU A 465 -7.26 -18.01 29.61
CA GLU A 465 -7.50 -16.93 30.57
C GLU A 465 -8.44 -15.89 29.91
N ASP A 466 -8.10 -15.42 28.71
CA ASP A 466 -8.92 -14.47 27.91
C ASP A 466 -9.81 -15.14 26.84
N GLY A 467 -9.69 -16.46 26.66
CA GLY A 467 -10.43 -17.20 25.62
C GLY A 467 -9.91 -16.92 24.20
N GLN A 468 -8.59 -16.77 24.03
CA GLN A 468 -7.96 -16.44 22.74
C GLN A 468 -7.10 -17.61 22.24
N ALA A 469 -7.00 -17.74 20.92
CA ALA A 469 -6.12 -18.73 20.27
C ALA A 469 -5.35 -18.08 19.11
N GLY A 470 -4.05 -18.31 19.05
CA GLY A 470 -3.17 -17.88 17.98
C GLY A 470 -2.66 -19.07 17.15
N PHE A 471 -2.48 -18.87 15.86
CA PHE A 471 -1.83 -19.83 14.97
C PHE A 471 -0.85 -19.12 14.03
N ILE A 472 0.31 -19.72 13.81
CA ILE A 472 1.27 -19.34 12.76
C ILE A 472 1.57 -20.57 11.91
N GLY A 473 1.51 -20.44 10.58
CA GLY A 473 1.78 -21.56 9.67
C GLY A 473 2.03 -21.16 8.23
N ILE A 474 2.57 -22.10 7.46
CA ILE A 474 2.80 -21.95 6.01
C ILE A 474 1.51 -22.28 5.25
N THR A 475 1.12 -21.41 4.31
CA THR A 475 0.01 -21.60 3.38
C THR A 475 0.49 -21.92 1.97
N ASP A 476 -0.39 -22.48 1.13
CA ASP A 476 -0.23 -22.52 -0.32
C ASP A 476 -1.51 -22.02 -1.02
N GLU A 477 -1.38 -21.07 -1.93
CA GLU A 477 -2.44 -20.55 -2.80
C GLU A 477 -2.17 -20.94 -4.25
N ALA A 478 -2.54 -22.17 -4.61
CA ALA A 478 -2.36 -22.81 -5.91
C ALA A 478 -0.93 -22.75 -6.45
N GLY A 479 0.03 -23.23 -5.64
CA GLY A 479 1.46 -23.26 -5.92
C GLY A 479 2.23 -22.01 -5.46
N MET A 480 1.54 -21.01 -4.91
CA MET A 480 2.13 -19.80 -4.36
C MET A 480 2.19 -19.90 -2.82
N PRO A 481 3.36 -20.17 -2.21
CA PRO A 481 3.46 -20.33 -0.77
C PRO A 481 3.40 -18.99 -0.04
N GLY A 482 2.87 -19.01 1.18
CA GLY A 482 2.73 -17.84 2.06
C GLY A 482 2.91 -18.17 3.53
N LEU A 483 2.79 -17.15 4.38
CA LEU A 483 2.77 -17.25 5.84
C LEU A 483 1.50 -16.60 6.38
N LEU A 484 0.74 -17.37 7.16
CA LEU A 484 -0.43 -16.90 7.88
C LEU A 484 -0.09 -16.81 9.36
N CYS A 485 -0.34 -15.64 9.96
CA CYS A 485 -0.71 -15.55 11.37
C CYS A 485 -2.22 -15.33 11.47
N VAL A 486 -2.89 -15.98 12.43
CA VAL A 486 -4.30 -15.73 12.74
C VAL A 486 -4.53 -15.76 14.24
N ARG A 487 -5.38 -14.85 14.72
CA ARG A 487 -5.96 -14.82 16.06
C ARG A 487 -7.45 -15.15 15.98
N LEU A 488 -7.90 -16.03 16.85
CA LEU A 488 -9.31 -16.36 17.07
C LEU A 488 -9.71 -15.93 18.49
N ARG A 489 -10.82 -15.21 18.63
CA ARG A 489 -11.49 -15.04 19.94
C ARG A 489 -12.60 -16.04 20.11
N VAL A 490 -12.67 -16.67 21.28
CA VAL A 490 -13.62 -17.71 21.63
C VAL A 490 -14.46 -17.27 22.83
N VAL A 491 -15.78 -17.32 22.68
CA VAL A 491 -16.76 -17.00 23.72
C VAL A 491 -17.82 -18.08 23.73
N ASN A 492 -18.06 -18.73 24.88
CA ASN A 492 -18.98 -19.87 25.02
C ASN A 492 -18.72 -20.98 23.98
N ARG A 493 -17.45 -21.38 23.85
CA ARG A 493 -16.90 -22.31 22.82
C ARG A 493 -17.21 -21.96 21.36
N LYS A 494 -17.57 -20.71 21.06
CA LYS A 494 -17.85 -20.20 19.71
C LYS A 494 -16.88 -19.11 19.29
N ILE A 495 -16.52 -19.06 18.02
CA ILE A 495 -15.61 -18.05 17.48
C ILE A 495 -16.40 -16.74 17.27
N SER A 496 -15.98 -15.67 17.93
CA SER A 496 -16.55 -14.33 17.77
C SER A 496 -15.73 -13.42 16.86
N GLU A 497 -14.42 -13.67 16.74
CA GLU A 497 -13.50 -12.82 15.99
C GLU A 497 -12.46 -13.70 15.30
N ILE A 498 -12.12 -13.36 14.05
CA ILE A 498 -11.01 -13.92 13.29
C ILE A 498 -10.21 -12.75 12.72
N GLU A 499 -8.95 -12.64 13.12
CA GLU A 499 -8.03 -11.63 12.64
C GLU A 499 -6.84 -12.32 11.97
N ALA A 500 -6.76 -12.23 10.64
CA ALA A 500 -5.75 -12.91 9.82
C ALA A 500 -4.78 -11.91 9.17
N ILE A 501 -3.50 -12.22 9.25
CA ILE A 501 -2.40 -11.49 8.60
C ILE A 501 -1.64 -12.50 7.73
N ILE A 502 -1.69 -12.29 6.42
CA ILE A 502 -1.23 -13.23 5.38
C ILE A 502 -0.27 -12.54 4.42
N THR A 503 0.94 -13.10 4.33
CA THR A 503 2.02 -12.62 3.48
C THR A 503 2.37 -13.70 2.46
N ARG A 504 2.68 -13.30 1.22
CA ARG A 504 2.75 -14.21 0.05
C ARG A 504 4.14 -14.09 -0.60
N LYS A 505 4.72 -15.20 -1.07
CA LYS A 505 6.10 -15.22 -1.60
C LYS A 505 6.30 -14.41 -2.88
N GLU A 506 5.28 -14.36 -3.72
CA GLU A 506 5.34 -13.74 -5.04
C GLU A 506 4.73 -12.33 -5.09
N THR A 507 4.40 -11.73 -3.95
CA THR A 507 4.01 -10.32 -3.88
C THR A 507 5.20 -9.45 -4.38
N PRO A 508 5.00 -8.55 -5.36
CA PRO A 508 6.07 -7.67 -5.84
C PRO A 508 6.68 -6.85 -4.70
N GLY A 509 8.00 -6.91 -4.55
CA GLY A 509 8.72 -6.28 -3.43
C GLY A 509 8.62 -7.01 -2.08
N GLY A 510 7.95 -8.17 -2.02
CA GLY A 510 7.64 -8.89 -0.78
C GLY A 510 8.83 -9.53 -0.06
N PHE A 511 8.87 -9.34 1.27
CA PHE A 511 9.88 -9.92 2.16
C PHE A 511 9.57 -11.38 2.58
N THR A 512 8.48 -11.99 2.09
CA THR A 512 8.02 -13.32 2.51
C THR A 512 8.94 -14.46 2.06
N ARG A 513 9.43 -15.28 3.00
CA ARG A 513 10.23 -16.49 2.75
C ARG A 513 9.68 -17.68 3.56
N PRO A 514 8.54 -18.30 3.15
CA PRO A 514 7.88 -19.36 3.92
C PRO A 514 8.78 -20.57 4.18
N GLU A 515 9.69 -20.88 3.26
CA GLU A 515 10.73 -21.91 3.42
C GLU A 515 11.60 -21.70 4.68
N GLY A 516 11.75 -20.46 5.13
CA GLY A 516 12.54 -20.12 6.31
C GLY A 516 11.87 -20.45 7.65
N LEU A 517 10.63 -20.94 7.65
CA LEU A 517 9.99 -21.61 8.80
C LEU A 517 9.86 -23.13 8.63
N ALA A 518 10.30 -23.73 7.51
CA ALA A 518 10.17 -25.17 7.31
C ALA A 518 11.04 -25.96 8.30
N GLU A 519 10.49 -27.06 8.83
CA GLU A 519 11.19 -27.95 9.76
C GLU A 519 12.28 -28.81 9.08
N PRO A 520 13.36 -29.21 9.79
CA PRO A 520 13.60 -28.99 11.22
C PRO A 520 14.23 -27.61 11.52
N ARG A 521 13.73 -26.90 12.53
CA ARG A 521 14.22 -25.56 12.92
C ARG A 521 14.62 -25.47 14.41
N PRO A 522 15.75 -26.06 14.84
CA PRO A 522 16.13 -26.16 16.25
C PRO A 522 16.13 -24.84 17.04
N ALA A 523 16.49 -23.72 16.41
CA ALA A 523 16.50 -22.40 17.06
C ALA A 523 15.10 -21.84 17.40
N LEU A 524 14.00 -22.49 16.98
CA LEU A 524 12.63 -22.21 17.43
C LEU A 524 12.00 -23.36 18.22
N ALA A 525 12.76 -24.40 18.61
CA ALA A 525 12.22 -25.55 19.36
C ALA A 525 11.51 -25.12 20.67
N GLY A 526 12.08 -24.13 21.37
CA GLY A 526 11.50 -23.54 22.58
C GLY A 526 10.12 -22.91 22.40
N LEU A 527 9.64 -22.64 21.18
CA LEU A 527 8.24 -22.20 20.94
C LEU A 527 7.21 -23.31 21.23
N PHE A 528 7.63 -24.56 21.18
CA PHE A 528 6.77 -25.74 21.37
C PHE A 528 6.86 -26.32 22.80
N GLU A 529 7.87 -25.91 23.56
CA GLU A 529 8.19 -26.41 24.90
C GLU A 529 7.32 -25.76 25.98
N ASP A 530 6.73 -26.62 26.82
CA ASP A 530 5.91 -26.21 27.95
C ASP A 530 6.78 -25.93 29.20
N ILE A 531 6.51 -24.81 29.85
CA ILE A 531 7.11 -24.39 31.11
C ILE A 531 6.41 -25.12 32.28
N PRO A 532 7.15 -25.67 33.27
CA PRO A 532 6.57 -26.25 34.48
C PRO A 532 5.69 -25.25 35.22
N GLU A 533 4.57 -25.71 35.80
CA GLU A 533 3.53 -24.81 36.31
C GLU A 533 4.01 -23.81 37.39
N SER A 534 4.90 -24.26 38.28
CA SER A 534 5.55 -23.43 39.29
C SER A 534 6.50 -22.35 38.75
N ALA A 535 6.85 -22.40 37.47
CA ALA A 535 7.71 -21.43 36.77
C ALA A 535 6.93 -20.57 35.75
N ARG A 536 5.60 -20.73 35.63
CA ARG A 536 4.78 -19.96 34.68
C ARG A 536 4.49 -18.55 35.20
N ALA A 537 5.23 -17.57 34.68
CA ALA A 537 4.98 -16.15 34.87
C ALA A 537 3.50 -15.75 34.65
N SER A 538 3.05 -14.64 35.25
CA SER A 538 1.69 -14.16 35.04
C SER A 538 1.52 -13.54 33.64
N ARG A 539 0.27 -13.39 33.19
CA ARG A 539 -0.07 -12.65 31.97
C ARG A 539 0.60 -11.28 31.92
N LYS A 540 0.56 -10.57 33.05
CA LYS A 540 1.13 -9.22 33.21
C LYS A 540 2.65 -9.23 33.07
N ASP A 541 3.34 -10.18 33.69
CA ASP A 541 4.81 -10.23 33.68
C ASP A 541 5.35 -10.61 32.29
N LEU A 542 4.64 -11.49 31.57
CA LEU A 542 4.95 -11.84 30.18
C LEU A 542 4.82 -10.62 29.26
N ILE A 543 3.73 -9.85 29.37
CA ILE A 543 3.54 -8.60 28.60
C ILE A 543 4.59 -7.55 28.99
N ALA A 544 4.88 -7.39 30.28
CA ALA A 544 5.88 -6.42 30.77
C ALA A 544 7.32 -6.77 30.35
N ALA A 545 7.63 -8.05 30.10
CA ALA A 545 8.89 -8.49 29.49
C ALA A 545 8.92 -8.29 27.96
N THR A 546 7.78 -8.10 27.31
CA THR A 546 7.66 -7.86 25.87
C THR A 546 7.68 -6.37 25.50
N ASP A 547 6.86 -5.52 26.14
CA ASP A 547 6.67 -4.12 25.71
C ASP A 547 7.95 -3.27 25.56
N PRO A 548 8.99 -3.42 26.42
CA PRO A 548 10.25 -2.71 26.25
C PRO A 548 10.96 -2.92 24.90
N TYR A 549 10.65 -3.99 24.16
CA TYR A 549 11.17 -4.21 22.80
C TYR A 549 10.79 -3.09 21.84
N PHE A 550 9.53 -2.63 21.87
CA PHE A 550 9.05 -1.57 20.99
C PHE A 550 9.60 -0.20 21.39
N ASP A 551 9.73 0.05 22.69
CA ASP A 551 10.44 1.22 23.21
C ASP A 551 11.92 1.20 22.81
N GLY A 552 12.56 0.03 22.81
CA GLY A 552 13.94 -0.15 22.34
C GLY A 552 14.11 0.08 20.83
N ILE A 553 13.07 -0.13 20.03
CA ILE A 553 13.04 0.29 18.62
C ILE A 553 12.87 1.80 18.53
N GLU A 554 11.82 2.37 19.13
CA GLU A 554 11.53 3.83 19.08
C GLU A 554 12.67 4.70 19.63
N GLN A 555 13.43 4.19 20.60
CA GLN A 555 14.56 4.89 21.24
C GLN A 555 15.93 4.48 20.67
N SER A 556 16.00 3.50 19.74
CA SER A 556 17.26 2.90 19.25
C SER A 556 18.16 2.40 20.39
N ASN A 557 17.55 1.71 21.37
CA ASN A 557 18.16 1.29 22.62
C ASN A 557 17.80 -0.18 22.91
N GLY A 558 18.66 -1.09 22.47
CA GLY A 558 18.54 -2.52 22.78
C GLY A 558 18.91 -2.87 24.22
N ASP A 559 19.50 -1.94 24.99
CA ASP A 559 19.95 -2.22 26.34
C ASP A 559 18.83 -2.25 27.38
N ILE A 560 17.74 -1.52 27.16
CA ILE A 560 16.49 -1.61 27.95
C ILE A 560 15.66 -2.85 27.64
N VAL A 561 15.91 -3.54 26.52
CA VAL A 561 15.15 -4.73 26.11
C VAL A 561 15.68 -5.97 26.83
N PRO A 562 14.83 -6.78 27.51
CA PRO A 562 15.27 -7.95 28.27
C PRO A 562 15.56 -9.15 27.35
N PHE A 563 16.49 -8.99 26.41
CA PHE A 563 16.93 -10.08 25.54
C PHE A 563 17.73 -11.15 26.29
N ALA A 564 17.53 -12.41 25.91
CA ALA A 564 18.46 -13.50 26.18
C ALA A 564 19.74 -13.33 25.33
N LYS A 565 20.81 -14.06 25.67
CA LYS A 565 22.12 -13.91 24.99
C LYS A 565 22.10 -14.43 23.55
N ASP A 566 21.26 -15.44 23.31
CA ASP A 566 21.13 -16.26 22.11
C ASP A 566 19.79 -16.03 21.40
N VAL A 567 19.13 -14.90 21.69
CA VAL A 567 17.85 -14.53 21.08
C VAL A 567 17.93 -14.47 19.56
N ILE A 568 16.92 -15.02 18.89
CA ILE A 568 16.74 -14.88 17.44
C ILE A 568 15.45 -14.14 17.09
N ARG A 569 15.46 -13.37 15.99
CA ARG A 569 14.27 -12.79 15.36
C ARG A 569 14.08 -13.31 13.95
N VAL A 570 12.85 -13.71 13.64
CA VAL A 570 12.45 -14.28 12.35
C VAL A 570 11.25 -13.50 11.79
N GLU A 571 11.50 -12.61 10.84
CA GLU A 571 10.48 -11.73 10.24
C GLU A 571 10.08 -12.28 8.87
N ASN A 572 8.79 -12.57 8.68
CA ASN A 572 8.24 -13.18 7.46
C ASN A 572 8.99 -14.46 6.99
N GLY A 573 9.50 -15.22 7.96
CA GLY A 573 10.26 -16.46 7.77
C GLY A 573 11.77 -16.26 7.60
N THR A 574 12.24 -15.04 7.32
CA THR A 574 13.66 -14.71 7.26
C THR A 574 14.22 -14.48 8.66
N GLN A 575 15.32 -15.16 9.02
CA GLN A 575 16.04 -14.80 10.24
C GLN A 575 16.84 -13.52 10.02
N THR A 576 16.41 -12.45 10.67
CA THR A 576 16.99 -11.09 10.58
C THR A 576 17.94 -10.80 11.74
N CYS A 577 17.77 -11.48 12.87
CA CYS A 577 18.66 -11.37 14.01
C CYS A 577 18.99 -12.74 14.64
N PRO A 578 20.27 -13.00 14.99
CA PRO A 578 21.39 -12.64 14.14
C PRO A 578 21.14 -13.22 12.74
N SER A 579 21.30 -12.41 11.70
CA SER A 579 20.79 -12.68 10.37
C SER A 579 21.44 -13.90 9.72
N SER A 580 20.63 -14.73 9.07
CA SER A 580 21.09 -15.87 8.27
C SER A 580 21.60 -15.47 6.87
N PHE A 581 21.69 -14.17 6.54
CA PHE A 581 22.13 -13.70 5.22
C PHE A 581 23.62 -13.35 5.15
N THR A 582 24.32 -13.98 4.21
CA THR A 582 25.68 -13.60 3.80
C THR A 582 25.67 -12.29 2.99
N GLY A 583 25.87 -11.15 3.67
CA GLY A 583 26.05 -9.85 3.00
C GLY A 583 25.81 -8.64 3.90
N SER A 584 24.88 -8.74 4.85
CA SER A 584 24.63 -7.66 5.81
C SER A 584 25.63 -7.70 6.96
N LYS A 585 26.60 -6.79 6.98
CA LYS A 585 27.50 -6.61 8.14
C LYS A 585 26.75 -6.28 9.44
N LEU A 586 25.61 -5.60 9.30
CA LEU A 586 24.75 -5.16 10.40
C LEU A 586 23.83 -6.30 10.87
N GLY A 587 23.39 -7.16 9.94
CA GLY A 587 22.63 -8.36 10.27
C GLY A 587 23.40 -9.38 11.11
N LEU A 588 24.75 -9.39 11.05
CA LEU A 588 25.58 -10.26 11.89
C LEU A 588 25.56 -9.92 13.39
N LEU A 589 24.96 -8.78 13.77
CA LEU A 589 24.79 -8.36 15.16
C LEU A 589 23.64 -9.13 15.84
N ASP A 590 23.76 -9.35 17.16
CA ASP A 590 22.66 -9.80 18.02
C ASP A 590 21.58 -8.69 18.18
N CYS A 591 20.43 -9.02 18.78
CA CYS A 591 19.26 -8.14 18.69
C CYS A 591 19.39 -6.90 19.56
N ARG A 592 20.20 -6.96 20.63
CA ARG A 592 20.56 -5.80 21.47
C ARG A 592 21.45 -4.86 20.66
N ALA A 593 22.50 -5.41 20.06
CA ALA A 593 23.42 -4.66 19.21
C ALA A 593 22.76 -4.10 17.95
N GLN A 594 21.78 -4.79 17.34
CA GLN A 594 21.01 -4.30 16.19
C GLN A 594 20.18 -3.05 16.53
N LEU A 595 19.46 -3.01 17.65
CA LEU A 595 18.67 -1.83 18.04
C LEU A 595 19.59 -0.63 18.36
N ASN A 596 20.75 -0.88 18.98
CA ASN A 596 21.79 0.13 19.22
C ASN A 596 22.48 0.68 17.95
N THR A 597 22.11 0.24 16.74
CA THR A 597 22.64 0.82 15.49
C THR A 597 21.95 2.10 15.04
N HIS A 598 20.80 2.45 15.62
CA HIS A 598 19.89 3.49 15.14
C HIS A 598 19.20 3.24 13.78
N LEU A 599 19.47 2.12 13.09
CA LEU A 599 18.90 1.78 11.77
C LEU A 599 17.40 1.40 11.77
N PHE A 600 16.72 1.61 12.89
CA PHE A 600 15.26 1.49 12.99
C PHE A 600 14.59 2.84 13.38
N SER A 601 15.35 3.95 13.41
CA SER A 601 14.84 5.28 13.79
C SER A 601 13.74 5.82 12.87
N TYR A 602 13.57 5.23 11.67
CA TYR A 602 12.45 5.57 10.77
C TYR A 602 11.11 4.97 11.22
N ILE A 603 11.12 3.98 12.13
CA ILE A 603 9.94 3.29 12.64
C ILE A 603 9.40 4.05 13.86
N PHE A 604 8.54 5.03 13.64
CA PHE A 604 7.86 5.77 14.70
C PHE A 604 6.51 6.38 14.24
N PRO A 605 5.43 6.26 15.04
CA PRO A 605 5.29 5.49 16.28
C PRO A 605 4.89 4.02 16.02
N ILE A 606 5.24 3.11 16.92
CA ILE A 606 4.74 1.73 16.99
C ILE A 606 3.48 1.71 17.87
N ARG A 607 2.35 2.20 17.32
CA ARG A 607 1.06 2.36 18.03
C ARG A 607 -0.13 2.19 17.07
N PRO A 608 -1.20 1.47 17.45
CA PRO A 608 -1.39 0.78 18.73
C PRO A 608 -0.51 -0.47 18.88
N ARG A 609 -0.21 -0.82 20.14
CA ARG A 609 0.35 -2.10 20.56
C ARG A 609 -0.80 -2.91 21.16
N ARG A 610 -1.07 -4.13 20.70
CA ARG A 610 -2.13 -4.99 21.24
C ARG A 610 -1.56 -6.36 21.56
N TYR A 611 -1.62 -6.77 22.82
CA TYR A 611 -1.25 -8.12 23.25
C TYR A 611 -2.50 -8.99 23.17
N THR A 612 -2.50 -9.96 22.25
CA THR A 612 -3.74 -10.58 21.77
C THR A 612 -3.93 -12.02 22.21
N VAL A 613 -2.84 -12.76 22.48
CA VAL A 613 -2.87 -14.14 23.00
C VAL A 613 -1.65 -14.32 23.90
N VAL A 614 -1.86 -14.65 25.18
CA VAL A 614 -0.76 -14.91 26.13
C VAL A 614 -0.81 -16.36 26.63
N ASP A 615 0.02 -17.20 26.02
CA ASP A 615 0.15 -18.61 26.37
C ASP A 615 1.11 -18.77 27.56
N ARG A 616 0.56 -18.69 28.77
CA ARG A 616 1.33 -18.83 30.02
C ARG A 616 1.99 -20.20 30.21
N GLN A 617 1.48 -21.25 29.56
CA GLN A 617 2.07 -22.59 29.66
C GLN A 617 3.30 -22.76 28.77
N ARG A 618 3.41 -22.01 27.67
CA ARG A 618 4.61 -21.97 26.83
C ARG A 618 5.47 -20.73 27.03
N GLY A 619 4.99 -19.75 27.80
CA GLY A 619 5.64 -18.44 27.95
C GLY A 619 5.61 -17.64 26.66
N LEU A 620 4.52 -17.71 25.88
CA LEU A 620 4.41 -16.97 24.62
C LEU A 620 3.50 -15.75 24.75
N VAL A 621 3.90 -14.65 24.11
CA VAL A 621 3.06 -13.46 23.91
C VAL A 621 2.92 -13.26 22.40
N LEU A 622 1.72 -13.43 21.86
CA LEU A 622 1.37 -12.95 20.52
C LEU A 622 0.71 -11.58 20.65
N GLY A 623 1.16 -10.62 19.86
CA GLY A 623 0.46 -9.36 19.68
C GLY A 623 0.31 -8.96 18.22
N VAL A 624 -0.52 -7.95 17.97
CA VAL A 624 -0.66 -7.30 16.68
C VAL A 624 -0.40 -5.80 16.85
N PHE A 625 0.65 -5.33 16.19
CA PHE A 625 1.24 -4.02 16.36
C PHE A 625 1.16 -3.24 15.04
N MET A 626 0.99 -1.93 15.12
CA MET A 626 1.05 -1.06 13.94
C MET A 626 2.34 -0.26 13.96
N PHE A 627 3.29 -0.66 13.11
CA PHE A 627 4.55 0.03 12.89
C PHE A 627 4.29 1.15 11.86
N ASN A 628 4.71 2.38 12.14
CA ASN A 628 4.51 3.50 11.20
C ASN A 628 5.86 4.06 10.76
N THR A 629 5.98 4.33 9.46
CA THR A 629 7.17 4.97 8.87
C THR A 629 6.74 6.26 8.18
N PRO A 630 7.14 7.45 8.68
CA PRO A 630 6.74 8.74 8.07
C PRO A 630 7.47 9.08 6.75
N GLY A 631 8.52 8.35 6.37
CA GLY A 631 9.32 8.63 5.17
C GLY A 631 10.35 9.76 5.31
N THR A 632 10.42 10.43 6.47
CA THR A 632 11.19 11.67 6.69
C THR A 632 12.62 11.44 7.18
N VAL A 633 12.93 10.29 7.78
CA VAL A 633 14.30 9.95 8.22
C VAL A 633 15.10 9.51 7.01
N LYS A 634 16.00 10.38 6.53
CA LYS A 634 16.78 10.13 5.31
C LYS A 634 18.13 9.43 5.55
N SER A 635 18.57 9.40 6.80
CA SER A 635 19.89 8.92 7.21
C SER A 635 20.01 8.94 8.73
N VAL A 636 20.79 8.02 9.31
CA VAL A 636 21.08 7.94 10.75
C VAL A 636 22.58 7.90 11.01
N ASP A 637 23.02 8.36 12.17
CA ASP A 637 24.42 8.23 12.61
C ASP A 637 24.60 6.93 13.41
N VAL A 638 25.22 5.93 12.78
CA VAL A 638 25.41 4.59 13.34
C VAL A 638 26.66 4.55 14.23
N PRO A 639 26.56 4.17 15.53
CA PRO A 639 27.71 4.12 16.43
C PRO A 639 28.87 3.28 15.89
N GLY A 640 30.09 3.86 15.90
CA GLY A 640 31.30 3.22 15.37
C GLY A 640 31.41 3.17 13.84
N VAL A 641 30.39 3.59 13.09
CA VAL A 641 30.37 3.63 11.61
C VAL A 641 30.25 5.07 11.09
N GLY A 642 29.48 5.93 11.78
CA GLY A 642 29.11 7.27 11.35
C GLY A 642 27.84 7.26 10.50
N LYS A 643 27.61 8.34 9.75
CA LYS A 643 26.41 8.55 8.94
C LYS A 643 26.20 7.43 7.91
N VAL A 644 25.00 6.84 7.92
CA VAL A 644 24.48 5.90 6.93
C VAL A 644 23.17 6.45 6.36
N ASP A 645 23.03 6.49 5.04
CA ASP A 645 21.79 6.90 4.36
C ASP A 645 20.75 5.77 4.40
N GLU A 646 19.48 6.14 4.53
CA GLU A 646 18.39 5.18 4.75
C GLU A 646 17.97 4.40 3.51
N SER A 647 17.32 3.25 3.73
CA SER A 647 16.85 2.39 2.64
C SER A 647 15.74 3.07 1.81
N PRO A 648 15.63 2.82 0.48
CA PRO A 648 14.53 3.34 -0.33
C PRO A 648 13.13 2.92 0.13
N ALA A 649 13.02 1.89 0.98
CA ALA A 649 11.76 1.53 1.64
C ALA A 649 11.42 2.54 2.76
N ALA A 650 12.38 2.91 3.60
CA ALA A 650 12.23 3.86 4.69
C ALA A 650 12.05 5.33 4.24
N LEU A 651 12.40 5.65 2.99
CA LEU A 651 12.28 6.99 2.40
C LEU A 651 10.87 7.36 1.90
N ARG A 652 9.83 6.61 2.27
CA ARG A 652 8.43 6.90 1.91
C ARG A 652 7.47 6.66 3.08
N PRO A 653 6.29 7.32 3.12
CA PRO A 653 5.25 7.04 4.09
C PRO A 653 4.63 5.64 3.88
N PHE A 654 4.52 4.86 4.95
CA PHE A 654 3.70 3.65 5.01
C PHE A 654 3.44 3.21 6.46
N SER A 655 2.50 2.30 6.66
CA SER A 655 2.32 1.58 7.92
C SER A 655 2.50 0.08 7.68
N GLU A 656 2.85 -0.69 8.72
CA GLU A 656 2.94 -2.15 8.68
C GLU A 656 2.12 -2.75 9.82
N GLU A 657 1.21 -3.66 9.46
CA GLU A 657 0.51 -4.49 10.41
C GLU A 657 1.36 -5.72 10.70
N VAL A 658 1.87 -5.81 11.92
CA VAL A 658 2.84 -6.80 12.38
C VAL A 658 2.19 -7.69 13.43
N ALA A 659 1.94 -8.96 13.09
CA ALA A 659 1.71 -9.99 14.10
C ALA A 659 3.06 -10.50 14.60
N GLU A 660 3.40 -10.28 15.87
CA GLU A 660 4.70 -10.62 16.44
C GLU A 660 4.53 -11.50 17.68
N LEU A 661 5.19 -12.65 17.66
CA LEU A 661 5.21 -13.66 18.70
C LEU A 661 6.55 -13.64 19.42
N PHE A 662 6.50 -13.47 20.74
CA PHE A 662 7.66 -13.48 21.64
C PHE A 662 7.61 -14.72 22.52
N LYS A 663 8.73 -15.47 22.61
CA LYS A 663 8.96 -16.45 23.69
C LYS A 663 9.69 -15.76 24.82
N ILE A 664 9.08 -15.78 26.00
CA ILE A 664 9.63 -15.29 27.25
C ILE A 664 10.00 -16.49 28.14
N GLN A 665 11.20 -16.48 28.70
CA GLN A 665 11.64 -17.42 29.72
C GLN A 665 12.56 -16.69 30.71
N ASP A 666 12.42 -16.96 32.00
CA ASP A 666 13.21 -16.33 33.08
C ASP A 666 13.22 -14.78 33.00
N GLY A 667 12.08 -14.21 32.59
CA GLY A 667 11.89 -12.77 32.39
C GLY A 667 12.51 -12.19 31.12
N LYS A 668 13.01 -13.03 30.19
CA LYS A 668 13.74 -12.60 29.00
C LYS A 668 13.16 -13.13 27.69
N ILE A 669 13.26 -12.34 26.63
CA ILE A 669 12.92 -12.72 25.25
C ILE A 669 14.00 -13.67 24.72
N THR A 670 13.64 -14.93 24.42
CA THR A 670 14.55 -15.94 23.83
C THR A 670 14.31 -16.19 22.35
N ALA A 671 13.12 -15.90 21.83
CA ALA A 671 12.84 -15.95 20.39
C ALA A 671 11.72 -14.99 19.98
N ILE A 672 11.79 -14.48 18.76
CA ILE A 672 10.79 -13.62 18.13
C ILE A 672 10.44 -14.18 16.75
N VAL A 673 9.14 -14.30 16.43
CA VAL A 673 8.63 -14.65 15.09
C VAL A 673 7.56 -13.66 14.67
N ALA A 674 7.75 -12.97 13.56
CA ALA A 674 6.81 -11.99 13.02
C ALA A 674 6.23 -12.41 11.65
N VAL A 675 4.95 -12.11 11.42
CA VAL A 675 4.31 -12.10 10.10
C VAL A 675 3.77 -10.68 9.89
N MET A 676 4.26 -9.98 8.86
CA MET A 676 4.08 -8.53 8.72
C MET A 676 3.71 -8.12 7.29
N THR A 677 2.70 -7.24 7.16
CA THR A 677 2.16 -6.82 5.85
C THR A 677 2.08 -5.30 5.73
N GLY A 678 2.51 -4.77 4.58
CA GLY A 678 2.53 -3.34 4.30
C GLY A 678 1.13 -2.79 4.01
N LEU A 679 0.79 -1.69 4.68
CA LEU A 679 -0.42 -0.91 4.50
C LEU A 679 -0.09 0.52 3.99
N PRO A 680 -1.07 1.22 3.40
CA PRO A 680 -1.01 2.67 3.28
C PRO A 680 -0.71 3.37 4.61
N PHE A 681 -0.06 4.53 4.58
CA PHE A 681 0.27 5.29 5.79
C PHE A 681 -0.98 5.68 6.58
N GLY A 682 -0.93 5.53 7.91
CA GLY A 682 -2.09 5.71 8.79
C GLY A 682 -3.12 4.59 8.71
N GLY A 683 -2.79 3.46 8.07
CA GLY A 683 -3.59 2.26 8.10
C GLY A 683 -3.83 1.75 9.53
N THR A 684 -5.00 1.19 9.78
CA THR A 684 -5.36 0.62 11.09
C THR A 684 -5.98 -0.75 10.89
N SER A 685 -5.70 -1.71 11.79
CA SER A 685 -6.28 -3.08 11.75
C SER A 685 -7.81 -3.12 11.84
N GLY A 686 -8.45 -1.99 12.15
CA GLY A 686 -9.88 -1.89 12.43
C GLY A 686 -10.30 -2.59 13.73
N TRP A 687 -9.37 -3.12 14.53
CA TRP A 687 -9.64 -3.71 15.85
C TRP A 687 -9.27 -2.71 16.94
N THR A 688 -10.02 -2.74 18.04
CA THR A 688 -9.80 -1.91 19.23
C THR A 688 -9.86 -2.81 20.46
N ASP A 689 -8.76 -3.52 20.71
CA ASP A 689 -8.63 -4.34 21.90
C ASP A 689 -8.45 -3.42 23.11
N SER A 690 -9.47 -3.37 23.97
CA SER A 690 -9.45 -2.60 25.21
C SER A 690 -8.66 -3.33 26.28
N LEU A 691 -7.36 -3.52 26.04
CA LEU A 691 -6.38 -4.13 26.93
C LEU A 691 -5.29 -3.08 27.23
N GLN A 692 -5.61 -2.20 28.18
CA GLN A 692 -4.67 -1.31 28.89
C GLN A 692 -4.37 -1.91 30.26
#